data_AF-A0A1V6DAF7-F1
#
_entry.id   AF-A0A1V6DAF7-F1
#
_cell.length_a   1.000
_cell.length_b   1.000
_cell.length_c   1.000
_cell.angle_alpha   90.00
_cell.angle_beta   90.00
_cell.angle_gamma   90.00
#
_symmetry.space_group_name_H-M   'P 1'
#
loop_
_entity.id
_entity.type
_entity.pdbx_description
1 polymer ?
#
loop_
_entity_poly.entity_id
_entity_poly.type
_entity_poly.pdbx_seq_one_letter_code
_entity_poly.pdbx_strand_id
1 'polypeptide(L)'
;MSKYLTRRIVLRASAAGLAAGAIRHVLPLWAETPPAASRPNVIFIFIDDMGFADPSCFGNPKLKTPNIDRLAAGGMRFTQFYVNSPICSPSRVALTTGQYPARHLIHSYLAARSANRRRGMADFLSPHVFTIGSAFKKAGYATAHFGKWHMGGGRDVQDAPLPSAYGFDEHLVNFEGMGPRVEGPKHTWTQTYVDRSIDFIRRHKDRPFFLRLFPNDVHDAHQPAPGAEAKWKDVTKNPFEAKFFAVLEEMDRQIGRLVDEVDKLHLAERTLIVFTSDNGPTDWASYYAKGFTPPGFTGPYFGRKWSLYEGGIHMPFIVRWPGRVPAGRTDERTVGAAMDMTPTLCKLVGIDVPDNLDGEDLSEAFLGKPVRRKKPIFWEYGRREGYLRPGNKDFISPPLAMREGDYKLLMNQDAGGAQLFNLADDPSERKDLASSKPEVAAAMRQRLLAWRQTLPDLPGEWEGIDFASIGYDPVKGIISPDGQPATPPKRKTTILDLPALARLAGRKGAKPVRREIDETWVFDGRTDGLCVPRDKAPAVAGRGITVWAEIASETPSGVVLAHGGNRHGYSLFLREGKATFSVCVDWKRTTIQAPAPLEGGKGVIEASLARDGKLTLRIDRKEVAADKAAGPLAANPGDSLQIGSDLVQPVGEYEVPNRFRGTIGKLELRID
;
A
#
# COMPACT_ATOMS: atom_id res chain seq x y z
N MET A 1 -73.90 -0.93 2.15
CA MET A 1 -74.55 0.38 1.90
C MET A 1 -73.52 1.48 2.09
N SER A 2 -73.07 2.11 0.98
CA SER A 2 -73.10 3.55 0.71
C SER A 2 -72.09 4.41 1.49
N LYS A 3 -71.39 5.42 0.96
CA LYS A 3 -70.97 5.88 -0.37
C LYS A 3 -69.90 6.95 -0.07
N TYR A 4 -68.93 7.09 -0.96
CA TYR A 4 -68.15 8.29 -1.29
C TYR A 4 -68.76 9.63 -0.86
N LEU A 5 -67.92 10.60 -0.44
CA LEU A 5 -68.02 11.95 -1.00
C LEU A 5 -66.70 12.74 -0.95
N THR A 6 -66.34 13.19 -2.14
CA THR A 6 -65.27 14.09 -2.57
C THR A 6 -65.58 15.55 -2.21
N ARG A 7 -64.56 16.41 -2.05
CA ARG A 7 -64.59 17.79 -2.60
C ARG A 7 -63.21 18.44 -2.64
N ARG A 8 -62.79 18.81 -3.87
CA ARG A 8 -61.73 19.77 -4.18
C ARG A 8 -62.28 21.19 -4.05
N ILE A 9 -61.47 22.13 -3.58
CA ILE A 9 -61.59 23.56 -3.90
C ILE A 9 -60.24 24.03 -4.41
N VAL A 10 -60.25 24.58 -5.62
CA VAL A 10 -59.16 25.34 -6.24
C VAL A 10 -59.50 26.82 -6.07
N LEU A 11 -58.54 27.62 -5.59
CA LEU A 11 -58.57 29.07 -5.75
C LEU A 11 -57.13 29.55 -6.02
N ARG A 12 -56.93 30.05 -7.25
CA ARG A 12 -55.82 30.91 -7.64
C ARG A 12 -56.22 32.35 -7.38
N ALA A 13 -55.37 33.12 -6.70
CA ALA A 13 -55.30 34.57 -6.85
C ALA A 13 -53.87 35.04 -6.50
N SER A 14 -53.42 36.05 -7.24
CA SER A 14 -52.03 36.44 -7.44
C SER A 14 -51.56 37.56 -6.50
N ALA A 15 -50.26 37.51 -6.17
CA ALA A 15 -49.30 38.60 -5.91
C ALA A 15 -49.66 39.80 -4.99
N ALA A 16 -48.91 39.97 -3.90
CA ALA A 16 -47.86 41.01 -3.76
C ALA A 16 -47.26 41.04 -2.34
N GLY A 17 -45.92 41.02 -2.28
CA GLY A 17 -45.04 41.66 -1.29
C GLY A 17 -45.36 41.58 0.22
N LEU A 18 -44.49 40.87 0.96
CA LEU A 18 -43.80 41.42 2.13
C LEU A 18 -42.67 40.46 2.55
N ALA A 19 -41.45 40.97 2.53
CA ALA A 19 -40.25 40.29 2.97
C ALA A 19 -40.23 40.18 4.50
N ALA A 20 -40.22 38.96 5.02
CA ALA A 20 -39.86 38.67 6.40
C ALA A 20 -38.91 37.47 6.38
N GLY A 21 -37.69 37.69 6.88
CA GLY A 21 -36.62 36.70 6.90
C GLY A 21 -37.00 35.48 7.73
N ALA A 22 -37.12 34.33 7.07
CA ALA A 22 -37.16 33.03 7.71
C ALA A 22 -35.76 32.42 7.66
N ILE A 23 -35.14 32.28 8.82
CA ILE A 23 -33.97 31.44 9.04
C ILE A 23 -34.38 30.01 8.66
N ARG A 24 -33.98 29.56 7.47
CA ARG A 24 -34.07 28.16 7.09
C ARG A 24 -33.01 27.41 7.87
N HIS A 25 -33.42 26.72 8.93
CA HIS A 25 -32.68 25.58 9.44
C HIS A 25 -32.53 24.58 8.29
N VAL A 26 -31.35 24.56 7.68
CA VAL A 26 -30.94 23.50 6.75
C VAL A 26 -30.70 22.26 7.62
N LEU A 27 -31.75 21.49 7.84
CA LEU A 27 -31.58 20.10 8.25
C LEU A 27 -30.86 19.39 7.11
N PRO A 28 -29.74 18.68 7.38
CA PRO A 28 -29.09 17.89 6.35
C PRO A 28 -30.07 16.82 5.89
N LEU A 29 -30.51 16.91 4.63
CA LEU A 29 -31.11 15.80 3.91
C LEU A 29 -30.06 14.69 3.87
N TRP A 30 -30.11 13.78 4.84
CA TRP A 30 -29.47 12.48 4.69
C TRP A 30 -30.10 11.84 3.46
N ALA A 31 -29.31 11.70 2.39
CA ALA A 31 -29.74 10.97 1.22
C ALA A 31 -30.11 9.56 1.66
N GLU A 32 -31.41 9.22 1.57
CA GLU A 32 -31.86 7.85 1.77
C GLU A 32 -31.13 6.94 0.77
N THR A 33 -30.19 6.14 1.25
CA THR A 33 -30.45 4.69 1.24
C THR A 33 -31.20 4.11 0.03
N PRO A 34 -30.77 4.12 -1.26
CA PRO A 34 -31.61 3.55 -2.31
C PRO A 34 -32.05 2.13 -1.92
N PRO A 35 -33.34 1.76 -2.11
CA PRO A 35 -33.84 0.43 -1.79
C PRO A 35 -32.93 -0.63 -2.40
N ALA A 36 -32.67 -1.74 -1.69
CA ALA A 36 -31.67 -2.73 -2.10
C ALA A 36 -31.84 -3.22 -3.55
N ALA A 37 -33.07 -3.28 -4.07
CA ALA A 37 -33.39 -3.65 -5.47
C ALA A 37 -32.94 -2.62 -6.54
N SER A 38 -32.53 -1.42 -6.15
CA SER A 38 -32.11 -0.33 -7.04
C SER A 38 -30.59 -0.19 -7.16
N ARG A 39 -29.81 -0.91 -6.35
CA ARG A 39 -28.35 -0.88 -6.40
C ARG A 39 -27.81 -1.70 -7.58
N PRO A 40 -26.75 -1.25 -8.27
CA PRO A 40 -26.21 -1.97 -9.42
C PRO A 40 -25.49 -3.25 -9.01
N ASN A 41 -25.49 -4.23 -9.89
CA ASN A 41 -24.64 -5.41 -9.84
C ASN A 41 -23.21 -5.05 -10.23
N VAL A 42 -22.24 -5.82 -9.73
CA VAL A 42 -20.83 -5.66 -10.07
C VAL A 42 -20.26 -7.02 -10.49
N ILE A 43 -19.65 -7.07 -11.67
CA ILE A 43 -18.87 -8.21 -12.17
C ILE A 43 -17.43 -7.73 -12.34
N PHE A 44 -16.50 -8.39 -11.65
CA PHE A 44 -15.07 -8.15 -11.78
C PHE A 44 -14.39 -9.36 -12.43
N ILE A 45 -13.86 -9.16 -13.64
CA ILE A 45 -13.13 -10.17 -14.41
C ILE A 45 -11.63 -9.88 -14.26
N PHE A 46 -10.89 -10.81 -13.65
CA PHE A 46 -9.46 -10.66 -13.40
C PHE A 46 -8.67 -11.86 -13.94
N ILE A 47 -8.10 -11.66 -15.13
CA ILE A 47 -7.40 -12.68 -15.91
C ILE A 47 -6.01 -12.97 -15.33
N ASP A 48 -5.54 -14.20 -15.47
CA ASP A 48 -4.22 -14.65 -14.98
C ASP A 48 -3.20 -14.57 -16.13
N ASP A 49 -2.11 -13.80 -15.95
CA ASP A 49 -0.99 -13.65 -16.90
C ASP A 49 -1.33 -13.06 -18.29
N MET A 50 -2.42 -12.30 -18.43
CA MET A 50 -2.71 -11.59 -19.68
C MET A 50 -1.90 -10.30 -19.79
N GLY A 51 -1.10 -10.19 -20.84
CA GLY A 51 -0.35 -8.98 -21.18
C GLY A 51 -1.22 -7.86 -21.73
N PHE A 52 -0.69 -6.63 -21.70
CA PHE A 52 -1.38 -5.44 -22.18
C PHE A 52 -1.99 -5.62 -23.57
N ALA A 53 -1.20 -6.14 -24.52
CA ALA A 53 -1.59 -6.24 -25.93
C ALA A 53 -2.11 -7.64 -26.30
N ASP A 54 -2.50 -8.46 -25.33
CA ASP A 54 -3.11 -9.76 -25.62
C ASP A 54 -4.53 -9.63 -26.22
N PRO A 55 -5.41 -8.74 -25.71
CA PRO A 55 -6.66 -8.45 -26.41
C PRO A 55 -6.42 -7.64 -27.70
N SER A 56 -7.18 -7.91 -28.77
CA SER A 56 -7.01 -7.16 -30.03
C SER A 56 -7.35 -5.68 -29.92
N CYS A 57 -8.31 -5.31 -29.08
CA CYS A 57 -8.58 -3.90 -28.75
C CYS A 57 -7.45 -3.21 -27.96
N PHE A 58 -6.38 -3.91 -27.56
CA PHE A 58 -5.17 -3.32 -27.00
C PHE A 58 -3.92 -3.56 -27.88
N GLY A 59 -4.11 -4.03 -29.11
CA GLY A 59 -3.05 -4.07 -30.12
C GLY A 59 -2.44 -5.45 -30.37
N ASN A 60 -3.15 -6.55 -30.08
CA ASN A 60 -2.68 -7.88 -30.46
C ASN A 60 -2.40 -7.93 -31.98
N PRO A 61 -1.16 -8.27 -32.41
CA PRO A 61 -0.77 -8.23 -33.81
C PRO A 61 -1.23 -9.45 -34.63
N LYS A 62 -1.69 -10.52 -33.97
CA LYS A 62 -1.87 -11.85 -34.60
C LYS A 62 -3.26 -12.46 -34.41
N LEU A 63 -3.93 -12.20 -33.30
CA LEU A 63 -5.22 -12.79 -32.93
C LEU A 63 -6.29 -11.71 -32.72
N LYS A 64 -7.55 -12.08 -32.95
CA LYS A 64 -8.74 -11.26 -32.61
C LYS A 64 -9.46 -11.83 -31.39
N THR A 65 -9.89 -10.95 -30.50
CA THR A 65 -10.71 -11.23 -29.30
C THR A 65 -12.06 -10.53 -29.43
N PRO A 66 -12.96 -11.00 -30.30
CA PRO A 66 -14.18 -10.26 -30.67
C PRO A 66 -15.10 -9.96 -29.48
N ASN A 67 -15.12 -10.80 -28.44
CA ASN A 67 -15.99 -10.56 -27.29
C ASN A 67 -15.41 -9.52 -26.33
N ILE A 68 -14.09 -9.54 -26.08
CA ILE A 68 -13.40 -8.49 -25.32
C ILE A 68 -13.44 -7.17 -26.10
N ASP A 69 -13.30 -7.20 -27.42
CA ASP A 69 -13.42 -6.02 -28.28
C ASP A 69 -14.83 -5.42 -28.22
N ARG A 70 -15.87 -6.26 -28.21
CA ARG A 70 -17.26 -5.83 -27.98
C ARG A 70 -17.46 -5.26 -26.58
N LEU A 71 -16.86 -5.85 -25.55
CA LEU A 71 -16.89 -5.33 -24.19
C LEU A 71 -16.28 -3.91 -24.13
N ALA A 72 -15.13 -3.71 -24.79
CA ALA A 72 -14.48 -2.40 -24.93
C ALA A 72 -15.34 -1.40 -25.72
N ALA A 73 -15.91 -1.82 -26.85
CA ALA A 73 -16.76 -0.96 -27.67
C ALA A 73 -18.05 -0.52 -26.94
N GLY A 74 -18.63 -1.41 -26.11
CA GLY A 74 -19.78 -1.11 -25.27
C GLY A 74 -19.46 -0.37 -23.97
N GLY A 75 -18.18 -0.07 -23.71
CA GLY A 75 -17.69 0.56 -22.49
C GLY A 75 -16.56 1.55 -22.78
N MET A 76 -15.65 1.69 -21.83
CA MET A 76 -14.49 2.58 -21.92
C MET A 76 -13.21 1.80 -21.62
N ARG A 77 -12.17 2.03 -22.44
CA ARG A 77 -10.81 1.53 -22.19
C ARG A 77 -10.02 2.54 -21.39
N PHE A 78 -9.14 2.05 -20.53
CA PHE A 78 -8.13 2.86 -19.87
C PHE A 78 -6.74 2.34 -20.27
N THR A 79 -5.86 3.24 -20.69
CA THR A 79 -4.51 2.87 -21.16
C THR A 79 -3.44 3.14 -20.11
N GLN A 80 -3.79 3.48 -18.87
CA GLN A 80 -2.88 3.79 -17.77
C GLN A 80 -3.29 3.07 -16.47
N PHE A 81 -3.53 1.76 -16.55
CA PHE A 81 -3.91 0.92 -15.41
C PHE A 81 -2.79 -0.06 -15.00
N TYR A 82 -2.53 -0.14 -13.70
CA TYR A 82 -1.44 -0.94 -13.14
C TYR A 82 -1.92 -2.00 -12.16
N VAL A 83 -1.17 -3.09 -12.06
CA VAL A 83 -1.28 -4.02 -10.93
C VAL A 83 -0.15 -3.75 -9.92
N ASN A 84 -0.41 -4.07 -8.66
CA ASN A 84 0.50 -3.75 -7.56
C ASN A 84 1.71 -4.70 -7.43
N SER A 85 1.88 -5.65 -8.37
CA SER A 85 3.01 -6.58 -8.41
C SER A 85 3.11 -7.27 -9.76
N PRO A 86 4.30 -7.70 -10.21
CA PRO A 86 4.46 -8.41 -11.47
C PRO A 86 4.24 -9.93 -11.31
N ILE A 87 3.38 -10.32 -10.36
CA ILE A 87 3.03 -11.71 -10.05
C ILE A 87 1.67 -11.76 -9.33
N CYS A 88 1.01 -12.91 -9.41
CA CYS A 88 -0.41 -13.11 -9.12
C CYS A 88 -0.87 -12.76 -7.69
N SER A 89 -0.31 -13.43 -6.66
CA SER A 89 -0.84 -13.32 -5.28
C SER A 89 -0.90 -11.88 -4.75
N PRO A 90 0.17 -11.07 -4.84
CA PRO A 90 0.13 -9.70 -4.34
C PRO A 90 -0.86 -8.81 -5.11
N SER A 91 -1.01 -8.97 -6.42
CA SER A 91 -2.00 -8.21 -7.20
C SER A 91 -3.45 -8.53 -6.76
N ARG A 92 -3.73 -9.81 -6.49
CA ARG A 92 -5.03 -10.27 -5.98
C ARG A 92 -5.31 -9.75 -4.57
N VAL A 93 -4.29 -9.70 -3.70
CA VAL A 93 -4.38 -9.09 -2.37
C VAL A 93 -4.68 -7.59 -2.48
N ALA A 94 -3.98 -6.88 -3.36
CA ALA A 94 -4.17 -5.44 -3.53
C ALA A 94 -5.59 -5.09 -3.96
N LEU A 95 -6.10 -5.80 -4.97
CA LEU A 95 -7.49 -5.67 -5.42
C LEU A 95 -8.49 -5.98 -4.30
N THR A 96 -8.22 -7.00 -3.49
CA THR A 96 -9.16 -7.48 -2.47
C THR A 96 -9.22 -6.57 -1.26
N THR A 97 -8.11 -5.94 -0.89
CA THR A 97 -7.95 -5.17 0.35
C THR A 97 -7.99 -3.66 0.14
N GLY A 98 -7.69 -3.18 -1.07
CA GLY A 98 -7.45 -1.76 -1.33
C GLY A 98 -6.13 -1.24 -0.78
N GLN A 99 -5.20 -2.13 -0.42
CA GLN A 99 -3.92 -1.81 0.21
C GLN A 99 -2.74 -2.36 -0.60
N TYR A 100 -1.55 -1.80 -0.40
CA TYR A 100 -0.33 -2.41 -0.93
C TYR A 100 -0.13 -3.79 -0.33
N PRO A 101 0.15 -4.83 -1.13
CA PRO A 101 0.17 -6.20 -0.65
C PRO A 101 1.36 -6.49 0.29
N ALA A 102 2.43 -5.70 0.18
CA ALA A 102 3.56 -5.74 1.11
C ALA A 102 3.18 -5.37 2.56
N ARG A 103 2.06 -4.64 2.78
CA ARG A 103 1.51 -4.40 4.13
C ARG A 103 1.06 -5.69 4.82
N HIS A 104 0.78 -6.74 4.05
CA HIS A 104 0.38 -8.06 4.52
C HIS A 104 1.50 -9.09 4.43
N LEU A 105 2.75 -8.66 4.22
CA LEU A 105 3.89 -9.56 3.95
C LEU A 105 3.67 -10.47 2.73
N ILE A 106 2.90 -10.02 1.74
CA ILE A 106 2.69 -10.74 0.48
C ILE A 106 3.33 -9.92 -0.64
N HIS A 107 4.65 -10.10 -0.83
CA HIS A 107 5.47 -9.36 -1.81
C HIS A 107 6.01 -10.24 -2.95
N SER A 108 5.53 -11.49 -3.03
CA SER A 108 5.75 -12.43 -4.14
C SER A 108 4.58 -13.43 -4.19
N TYR A 109 4.70 -14.51 -4.95
CA TYR A 109 3.67 -15.57 -4.98
C TYR A 109 3.66 -16.40 -3.69
N LEU A 110 2.46 -16.71 -3.20
CA LEU A 110 2.26 -17.66 -2.12
C LEU A 110 2.64 -19.07 -2.60
N ALA A 111 3.56 -19.69 -1.87
CA ALA A 111 4.15 -20.99 -2.17
C ALA A 111 3.98 -21.94 -0.98
N ALA A 112 4.80 -22.99 -0.92
CA ALA A 112 4.87 -23.84 0.26
C ALA A 112 5.44 -23.06 1.45
N ARG A 113 5.08 -23.45 2.68
CA ARG A 113 5.44 -22.72 3.91
C ARG A 113 6.94 -22.48 4.04
N SER A 114 7.75 -23.49 3.71
CA SER A 114 9.20 -23.36 3.75
C SER A 114 9.73 -22.27 2.80
N ALA A 115 9.13 -22.12 1.63
CA ALA A 115 9.50 -21.08 0.67
C ALA A 115 8.99 -19.69 1.09
N ASN A 116 7.77 -19.61 1.62
CA ASN A 116 7.23 -18.35 2.16
C ASN A 116 8.10 -17.84 3.31
N ARG A 117 8.48 -18.72 4.26
CA ARG A 117 9.39 -18.39 5.36
C ARG A 117 10.75 -17.87 4.88
N ARG A 118 11.39 -18.57 3.93
CA ARG A 118 12.67 -18.11 3.35
C ARG A 118 12.55 -16.71 2.74
N ARG A 119 11.41 -16.40 2.12
CA ARG A 119 11.14 -15.08 1.52
C ARG A 119 10.70 -14.02 2.52
N GLY A 120 10.40 -14.40 3.77
CA GLY A 120 9.78 -13.50 4.75
C GLY A 120 8.36 -13.09 4.31
N MET A 121 7.55 -14.08 3.91
CA MET A 121 6.17 -13.90 3.51
C MET A 121 5.21 -14.58 4.48
N ALA A 122 3.99 -14.04 4.58
CA ALA A 122 2.87 -14.75 5.19
C ALA A 122 2.49 -15.98 4.35
N ASP A 123 1.84 -16.98 4.99
CA ASP A 123 1.37 -18.19 4.30
C ASP A 123 0.02 -18.00 3.60
N PHE A 124 -0.76 -17.02 4.07
CA PHE A 124 -2.04 -16.61 3.49
C PHE A 124 -2.41 -15.20 3.95
N LEU A 125 -3.35 -14.56 3.24
CA LEU A 125 -3.93 -13.28 3.65
C LEU A 125 -4.78 -13.50 4.91
N SER A 126 -4.55 -12.73 5.96
CA SER A 126 -5.38 -12.82 7.17
C SER A 126 -6.87 -12.58 6.84
N PRO A 127 -7.81 -13.36 7.40
CA PRO A 127 -9.24 -13.16 7.18
C PRO A 127 -9.83 -11.96 7.95
N HIS A 128 -9.03 -11.29 8.80
CA HIS A 128 -9.48 -10.16 9.63
C HIS A 128 -9.17 -8.79 9.03
N VAL A 129 -8.51 -8.77 7.88
CA VAL A 129 -8.33 -7.54 7.12
C VAL A 129 -9.66 -7.13 6.48
N PHE A 130 -9.82 -5.85 6.23
CA PHE A 130 -10.91 -5.39 5.37
C PHE A 130 -10.79 -6.04 3.98
N THR A 131 -11.91 -6.55 3.46
CA THR A 131 -12.00 -7.02 2.09
C THR A 131 -13.21 -6.44 1.37
N ILE A 132 -13.05 -6.19 0.07
CA ILE A 132 -14.16 -5.78 -0.80
C ILE A 132 -15.31 -6.79 -0.75
N GLY A 133 -15.03 -8.10 -0.69
CA GLY A 133 -16.06 -9.14 -0.54
C GLY A 133 -16.90 -8.94 0.73
N SER A 134 -16.24 -8.78 1.87
CA SER A 134 -16.92 -8.54 3.16
C SER A 134 -17.73 -7.25 3.16
N ALA A 135 -17.24 -6.20 2.49
CA ALA A 135 -17.95 -4.93 2.37
C ALA A 135 -19.25 -5.08 1.55
N PHE A 136 -19.18 -5.74 0.39
CA PHE A 136 -20.34 -6.01 -0.45
C PHE A 136 -21.35 -6.93 0.24
N LYS A 137 -20.88 -8.01 0.89
CA LYS A 137 -21.75 -8.91 1.66
C LYS A 137 -22.47 -8.17 2.79
N LYS A 138 -21.76 -7.34 3.57
CA LYS A 138 -22.35 -6.50 4.63
C LYS A 138 -23.38 -5.52 4.08
N ALA A 139 -23.19 -5.04 2.84
CA ALA A 139 -24.12 -4.15 2.15
C ALA A 139 -25.35 -4.88 1.54
N GLY A 140 -25.50 -6.18 1.76
CA GLY A 140 -26.67 -6.97 1.33
C GLY A 140 -26.56 -7.57 -0.07
N TYR A 141 -25.39 -7.51 -0.71
CA TYR A 141 -25.16 -8.16 -1.99
C TYR A 141 -25.11 -9.69 -1.83
N ALA A 142 -25.60 -10.42 -2.82
CA ALA A 142 -25.17 -11.80 -3.01
C ALA A 142 -23.73 -11.78 -3.53
N THR A 143 -22.84 -12.61 -2.98
CA THR A 143 -21.41 -12.55 -3.31
C THR A 143 -20.86 -13.88 -3.80
N ALA A 144 -20.10 -13.87 -4.90
CA ALA A 144 -19.48 -15.07 -5.45
C ALA A 144 -18.05 -14.84 -5.93
N HIS A 145 -17.19 -15.85 -5.74
CA HIS A 145 -15.86 -15.93 -6.33
C HIS A 145 -15.69 -17.24 -7.10
N PHE A 146 -15.51 -17.17 -8.41
CA PHE A 146 -15.24 -18.34 -9.25
C PHE A 146 -13.90 -18.17 -9.96
N GLY A 147 -12.98 -19.10 -9.74
CA GLY A 147 -11.65 -19.07 -10.35
C GLY A 147 -10.50 -19.05 -9.34
N LYS A 148 -9.30 -18.72 -9.83
CA LYS A 148 -8.06 -18.71 -9.06
C LYS A 148 -8.17 -17.79 -7.84
N TRP A 149 -7.94 -18.37 -6.67
CA TRP A 149 -7.97 -17.65 -5.39
C TRP A 149 -6.62 -17.03 -5.09
N HIS A 150 -5.61 -17.86 -4.82
CA HIS A 150 -4.19 -17.53 -4.66
C HIS A 150 -3.86 -16.44 -3.63
N MET A 151 -4.73 -16.29 -2.62
CA MET A 151 -4.48 -15.49 -1.41
C MET A 151 -4.32 -16.39 -0.16
N GLY A 152 -4.15 -17.70 -0.36
CA GLY A 152 -3.96 -18.70 0.69
C GLY A 152 -4.51 -20.06 0.26
N GLY A 153 -3.93 -21.15 0.77
CA GLY A 153 -4.40 -22.50 0.50
C GLY A 153 -3.66 -23.26 -0.61
N GLY A 154 -3.72 -24.59 -0.54
CA GLY A 154 -3.01 -25.49 -1.44
C GLY A 154 -1.58 -25.79 -0.98
N ARG A 155 -0.89 -26.69 -1.70
CA ARG A 155 0.46 -27.18 -1.34
C ARG A 155 0.46 -27.75 0.10
N ASP A 156 1.32 -27.25 0.99
CA ASP A 156 1.40 -27.63 2.42
C ASP A 156 0.66 -26.64 3.35
N VAL A 157 -0.10 -25.69 2.80
CA VAL A 157 -0.92 -24.71 3.56
C VAL A 157 -2.38 -25.16 3.52
N GLN A 158 -2.76 -26.05 4.44
CA GLN A 158 -4.10 -26.68 4.48
C GLN A 158 -5.06 -26.05 5.49
N ASP A 159 -4.58 -25.07 6.25
CA ASP A 159 -5.28 -24.33 7.32
C ASP A 159 -5.65 -22.89 6.89
N ALA A 160 -5.44 -22.54 5.62
CA ALA A 160 -5.86 -21.23 5.12
C ALA A 160 -7.39 -21.07 5.17
N PRO A 161 -7.90 -19.87 5.47
CA PRO A 161 -9.35 -19.62 5.47
C PRO A 161 -9.99 -19.84 4.09
N LEU A 162 -11.25 -20.27 4.10
CA LEU A 162 -12.07 -20.36 2.90
C LEU A 162 -12.38 -18.97 2.32
N PRO A 163 -12.67 -18.83 1.01
CA PRO A 163 -13.15 -17.57 0.42
C PRO A 163 -14.35 -16.96 1.17
N SER A 164 -15.19 -17.78 1.83
CA SER A 164 -16.30 -17.31 2.66
C SER A 164 -15.88 -16.44 3.84
N ALA A 165 -14.69 -16.65 4.40
CA ALA A 165 -14.11 -15.80 5.45
C ALA A 165 -13.78 -14.39 4.95
N TYR A 166 -13.67 -14.21 3.63
CA TYR A 166 -13.39 -12.92 2.99
C TYR A 166 -14.63 -12.32 2.33
N GLY A 167 -15.82 -12.85 2.66
CA GLY A 167 -17.11 -12.31 2.27
C GLY A 167 -17.65 -12.80 0.93
N PHE A 168 -17.34 -14.04 0.51
CA PHE A 168 -17.95 -14.69 -0.66
C PHE A 168 -18.89 -15.82 -0.24
N ASP A 169 -20.19 -15.65 -0.44
CA ASP A 169 -21.22 -16.65 -0.11
C ASP A 169 -21.04 -17.94 -0.90
N GLU A 170 -20.72 -17.81 -2.20
CA GLU A 170 -20.44 -18.92 -3.09
C GLU A 170 -19.01 -18.86 -3.61
N HIS A 171 -18.36 -20.01 -3.71
CA HIS A 171 -17.04 -20.08 -4.32
C HIS A 171 -16.75 -21.42 -4.99
N LEU A 172 -15.93 -21.36 -6.04
CA LEU A 172 -15.29 -22.50 -6.69
C LEU A 172 -13.89 -22.05 -7.09
N VAL A 173 -12.86 -22.68 -6.52
CA VAL A 173 -11.47 -22.22 -6.65
C VAL A 173 -10.63 -23.20 -7.47
N ASN A 174 -9.41 -22.79 -7.81
CA ASN A 174 -8.38 -23.72 -8.29
C ASN A 174 -7.63 -24.37 -7.10
N PHE A 175 -6.57 -25.13 -7.40
CA PHE A 175 -5.72 -25.77 -6.39
C PHE A 175 -5.00 -24.80 -5.44
N GLU A 176 -5.01 -23.49 -5.71
CA GLU A 176 -4.40 -22.43 -4.88
C GLU A 176 -5.41 -21.74 -3.96
N GLY A 177 -6.45 -22.48 -3.58
CA GLY A 177 -7.46 -22.09 -2.62
C GLY A 177 -7.99 -23.28 -1.84
N MET A 178 -8.71 -22.99 -0.76
CA MET A 178 -9.44 -23.97 0.05
C MET A 178 -10.93 -24.01 -0.34
N GLY A 179 -11.59 -25.13 -0.08
CA GLY A 179 -13.01 -25.35 -0.41
C GLY A 179 -13.23 -26.15 -1.69
N PRO A 180 -14.43 -26.09 -2.29
CA PRO A 180 -14.72 -26.73 -3.57
C PRO A 180 -13.76 -26.28 -4.65
N ARG A 181 -13.18 -27.24 -5.38
CA ARG A 181 -12.20 -27.00 -6.44
C ARG A 181 -12.77 -27.40 -7.79
N VAL A 182 -12.36 -26.69 -8.83
CA VAL A 182 -12.63 -27.11 -10.21
C VAL A 182 -11.94 -28.45 -10.49
N GLU A 183 -12.61 -29.32 -11.22
CA GLU A 183 -12.13 -30.63 -11.62
C GLU A 183 -12.09 -30.74 -13.16
N GLY A 184 -11.45 -31.80 -13.66
CA GLY A 184 -11.32 -32.05 -15.09
C GLY A 184 -10.14 -31.34 -15.75
N PRO A 185 -10.00 -31.47 -17.08
CA PRO A 185 -8.87 -30.94 -17.82
C PRO A 185 -8.90 -29.41 -17.88
N LYS A 186 -7.72 -28.77 -17.83
CA LYS A 186 -7.58 -27.31 -17.67
C LYS A 186 -8.37 -26.49 -18.70
N HIS A 187 -8.45 -26.91 -19.97
CA HIS A 187 -9.22 -26.19 -21.00
C HIS A 187 -10.72 -26.07 -20.70
N THR A 188 -11.27 -26.84 -19.75
CA THR A 188 -12.67 -26.77 -19.34
C THR A 188 -12.91 -25.85 -18.13
N TRP A 189 -11.86 -25.41 -17.44
CA TRP A 189 -12.00 -24.69 -16.18
C TRP A 189 -12.64 -23.32 -16.37
N THR A 190 -12.21 -22.54 -17.36
CA THR A 190 -12.79 -21.23 -17.65
C THR A 190 -14.26 -21.33 -18.03
N GLN A 191 -14.63 -22.33 -18.82
CA GLN A 191 -16.04 -22.63 -19.10
C GLN A 191 -16.81 -22.96 -17.81
N THR A 192 -16.26 -23.80 -16.94
CA THR A 192 -16.90 -24.18 -15.67
C THR A 192 -17.13 -22.96 -14.77
N TYR A 193 -16.13 -22.08 -14.63
CA TYR A 193 -16.28 -20.84 -13.85
C TYR A 193 -17.34 -19.91 -14.43
N VAL A 194 -17.45 -19.81 -15.76
CA VAL A 194 -18.48 -19.03 -16.43
C VAL A 194 -19.87 -19.67 -16.29
N ASP A 195 -19.98 -21.00 -16.35
CA ASP A 195 -21.25 -21.70 -16.13
C ASP A 195 -21.76 -21.45 -14.69
N ARG A 196 -20.87 -21.51 -13.69
CA ARG A 196 -21.19 -21.15 -12.30
C ARG A 196 -21.58 -19.68 -12.14
N SER A 197 -20.90 -18.79 -12.87
CA SER A 197 -21.21 -17.35 -12.89
C SER A 197 -22.59 -17.08 -13.46
N ILE A 198 -22.94 -17.70 -14.59
CA ILE A 198 -24.24 -17.58 -15.25
C ILE A 198 -25.36 -18.10 -14.35
N ASP A 199 -25.18 -19.28 -13.74
CA ASP A 199 -26.14 -19.82 -12.78
C ASP A 199 -26.37 -18.87 -11.59
N PHE A 200 -25.30 -18.37 -10.99
CA PHE A 200 -25.35 -17.39 -9.90
C PHE A 200 -26.12 -16.13 -10.30
N ILE A 201 -25.83 -15.55 -11.46
CA ILE A 201 -26.53 -14.37 -11.98
C ILE A 201 -28.02 -14.67 -12.17
N ARG A 202 -28.39 -15.82 -12.73
CA ARG A 202 -29.81 -16.21 -12.93
C ARG A 202 -30.57 -16.30 -11.62
N ARG A 203 -29.97 -16.91 -10.58
CA ARG A 203 -30.58 -17.06 -9.25
C ARG A 203 -30.70 -15.74 -8.49
N HIS A 204 -29.84 -14.77 -8.80
CA HIS A 204 -29.79 -13.48 -8.10
C HIS A 204 -30.24 -12.29 -8.95
N LYS A 205 -30.83 -12.49 -10.14
CA LYS A 205 -31.24 -11.40 -11.06
C LYS A 205 -32.19 -10.34 -10.45
N ASP A 206 -32.89 -10.67 -9.37
CA ASP A 206 -33.87 -9.82 -8.69
C ASP A 206 -33.29 -9.13 -7.43
N ARG A 207 -31.99 -9.30 -7.14
CA ARG A 207 -31.28 -8.62 -6.05
C ARG A 207 -29.85 -8.21 -6.49
N PRO A 208 -29.20 -7.23 -5.84
CA PRO A 208 -27.85 -6.86 -6.20
C PRO A 208 -26.85 -8.00 -5.93
N PHE A 209 -25.92 -8.20 -6.85
CA PHE A 209 -24.85 -9.20 -6.72
C PHE A 209 -23.45 -8.66 -7.04
N PHE A 210 -22.45 -9.23 -6.38
CA PHE A 210 -21.03 -9.01 -6.63
C PHE A 210 -20.36 -10.32 -7.00
N LEU A 211 -19.92 -10.40 -8.26
CA LEU A 211 -19.29 -11.57 -8.83
C LEU A 211 -17.83 -11.28 -9.14
N ARG A 212 -16.91 -12.06 -8.58
CA ARG A 212 -15.52 -12.15 -9.03
C ARG A 212 -15.35 -13.37 -9.91
N LEU A 213 -15.03 -13.16 -11.18
CA LEU A 213 -14.64 -14.20 -12.13
C LEU A 213 -13.15 -14.07 -12.41
N PHE A 214 -12.36 -15.01 -11.87
CA PHE A 214 -10.90 -14.97 -11.87
C PHE A 214 -10.35 -16.18 -12.64
N PRO A 215 -10.52 -16.27 -13.97
CA PRO A 215 -10.12 -17.44 -14.73
C PRO A 215 -8.63 -17.77 -14.54
N ASN A 216 -8.30 -19.05 -14.67
CA ASN A 216 -6.91 -19.51 -14.67
C ASN A 216 -6.23 -19.29 -16.01
N ASP A 217 -7.01 -19.14 -17.08
CA ASP A 217 -6.46 -18.75 -18.36
C ASP A 217 -6.09 -17.26 -18.30
N VAL A 218 -4.99 -16.83 -18.91
CA VAL A 218 -4.11 -17.56 -19.84
C VAL A 218 -2.83 -18.09 -19.18
N HIS A 219 -2.75 -18.22 -17.86
CA HIS A 219 -1.54 -18.67 -17.16
C HIS A 219 -0.98 -19.99 -17.70
N ASP A 220 0.33 -20.18 -17.59
CA ASP A 220 1.01 -21.41 -17.98
C ASP A 220 0.57 -22.66 -17.17
N ALA A 221 0.73 -23.87 -17.67
CA ALA A 221 0.99 -24.21 -19.07
C ALA A 221 -0.29 -24.02 -19.92
N HIS A 222 -0.16 -23.51 -21.15
CA HIS A 222 -1.28 -23.42 -22.09
C HIS A 222 -1.72 -24.82 -22.53
N GLN A 223 -2.91 -25.24 -22.09
CA GLN A 223 -3.49 -26.56 -22.37
C GLN A 223 -4.86 -26.36 -23.04
N PRO A 224 -4.93 -26.09 -24.35
CA PRO A 224 -6.20 -25.97 -25.06
C PRO A 224 -6.90 -27.33 -25.21
N ALA A 225 -8.15 -27.33 -25.68
CA ALA A 225 -8.82 -28.56 -26.10
C ALA A 225 -7.99 -29.26 -27.18
N PRO A 226 -7.93 -30.61 -27.20
CA PRO A 226 -7.12 -31.35 -28.16
C PRO A 226 -7.38 -30.92 -29.61
N GLY A 227 -6.34 -30.45 -30.30
CA GLY A 227 -6.39 -30.04 -31.71
C GLY A 227 -6.84 -28.59 -31.96
N ALA A 228 -7.28 -27.85 -30.94
CA ALA A 228 -7.69 -26.46 -31.09
C ALA A 228 -6.52 -25.54 -31.50
N GLU A 229 -5.27 -25.93 -31.20
CA GLU A 229 -4.08 -25.21 -31.64
C GLU A 229 -3.80 -25.34 -33.15
N ALA A 230 -4.39 -26.33 -33.83
CA ALA A 230 -4.01 -26.69 -35.19
C ALA A 230 -4.25 -25.59 -36.22
N LYS A 231 -5.31 -24.79 -36.04
CA LYS A 231 -5.62 -23.66 -36.94
C LYS A 231 -4.64 -22.49 -36.84
N TRP A 232 -3.83 -22.44 -35.78
CA TRP A 232 -2.87 -21.35 -35.57
C TRP A 232 -1.50 -21.63 -36.21
N LYS A 233 -1.29 -22.80 -36.83
CA LYS A 233 -0.03 -23.20 -37.47
C LYS A 233 0.39 -22.30 -38.65
N ASP A 234 -0.57 -21.66 -39.28
CA ASP A 234 -0.33 -20.71 -40.38
C ASP A 234 -0.11 -19.28 -39.86
N VAL A 235 -0.55 -18.98 -38.63
CA VAL A 235 -0.34 -17.69 -37.97
C VAL A 235 1.02 -17.65 -37.26
N THR A 236 1.47 -18.78 -36.69
CA THR A 236 2.74 -18.85 -35.98
C THR A 236 3.42 -20.21 -36.12
N LYS A 237 4.75 -20.18 -36.18
CA LYS A 237 5.61 -21.38 -36.11
C LYS A 237 6.04 -21.72 -34.68
N ASN A 238 5.71 -20.87 -33.70
CA ASN A 238 5.94 -21.15 -32.29
C ASN A 238 4.79 -22.02 -31.73
N PRO A 239 5.02 -23.30 -31.40
CA PRO A 239 3.97 -24.20 -30.95
C PRO A 239 3.39 -23.79 -29.59
N PHE A 240 4.15 -23.06 -28.76
CA PHE A 240 3.65 -22.54 -27.49
C PHE A 240 2.71 -21.36 -27.70
N GLU A 241 3.01 -20.50 -28.68
CA GLU A 241 2.15 -19.38 -29.07
C GLU A 241 0.85 -19.88 -29.73
N ALA A 242 0.90 -20.93 -30.55
CA ALA A 242 -0.30 -21.56 -31.11
C ALA A 242 -1.25 -22.11 -30.03
N LYS A 243 -0.71 -22.71 -28.97
CA LYS A 243 -1.50 -23.16 -27.81
C LYS A 243 -2.08 -22.00 -27.02
N PHE A 244 -1.28 -20.96 -26.79
CA PHE A 244 -1.73 -19.72 -26.16
C PHE A 244 -2.90 -19.10 -26.92
N PHE A 245 -2.84 -19.00 -28.25
CA PHE A 245 -3.93 -18.48 -29.06
C PHE A 245 -5.23 -19.27 -28.93
N ALA A 246 -5.15 -20.60 -28.92
CA ALA A 246 -6.32 -21.45 -28.70
C ALA A 246 -6.95 -21.26 -27.31
N VAL A 247 -6.11 -21.09 -26.27
CA VAL A 247 -6.59 -20.79 -24.91
C VAL A 247 -7.22 -19.39 -24.82
N LEU A 248 -6.57 -18.38 -25.40
CA LEU A 248 -7.05 -17.00 -25.41
C LEU A 248 -8.38 -16.85 -26.15
N GLU A 249 -8.52 -17.49 -27.31
CA GLU A 249 -9.77 -17.50 -28.06
C GLU A 249 -10.91 -18.17 -27.29
N GLU A 250 -10.66 -19.31 -26.65
CA GLU A 250 -11.67 -20.00 -25.85
C GLU A 250 -12.08 -19.15 -24.64
N MET A 251 -11.13 -18.50 -23.96
CA MET A 251 -11.45 -17.57 -22.88
C MET A 251 -12.25 -16.36 -23.36
N ASP A 252 -11.92 -15.77 -24.52
CA ASP A 252 -12.69 -14.68 -25.14
C ASP A 252 -14.15 -15.15 -25.38
N ARG A 253 -14.34 -16.35 -25.93
CA ARG A 253 -15.66 -16.96 -26.11
C ARG A 253 -16.42 -17.09 -24.79
N GLN A 254 -15.76 -17.52 -23.71
CA GLN A 254 -16.38 -17.63 -22.38
C GLN A 254 -16.78 -16.28 -21.79
N ILE A 255 -15.95 -15.24 -21.96
CA ILE A 255 -16.32 -13.87 -21.56
C ILE A 255 -17.54 -13.40 -22.34
N GLY A 256 -17.60 -13.69 -23.64
CA GLY A 256 -18.77 -13.42 -24.48
C GLY A 256 -20.05 -14.05 -23.92
N ARG A 257 -20.00 -15.35 -23.55
CA ARG A 257 -21.15 -16.05 -22.96
C ARG A 257 -21.66 -15.37 -21.68
N LEU A 258 -20.76 -14.93 -20.80
CA LEU A 258 -21.13 -14.23 -19.57
C LEU A 258 -21.82 -12.90 -19.87
N VAL A 259 -21.24 -12.08 -20.74
CA VAL A 259 -21.79 -10.77 -21.12
C VAL A 259 -23.14 -10.92 -21.82
N ASP A 260 -23.27 -11.90 -22.72
CA ASP A 260 -24.52 -12.20 -23.40
C ASP A 260 -25.62 -12.62 -22.43
N GLU A 261 -25.29 -13.34 -21.36
CA GLU A 261 -26.27 -13.69 -20.34
C GLU A 261 -26.77 -12.47 -19.58
N VAL A 262 -25.87 -11.56 -19.19
CA VAL A 262 -26.24 -10.28 -18.56
C VAL A 262 -27.19 -9.48 -19.46
N ASP A 263 -26.91 -9.44 -20.76
CA ASP A 263 -27.74 -8.73 -21.74
C ASP A 263 -29.10 -9.43 -21.94
N LYS A 264 -29.13 -10.77 -22.06
CA LYS A 264 -30.36 -11.59 -22.20
C LYS A 264 -31.29 -11.48 -20.99
N LEU A 265 -30.74 -11.32 -19.79
CA LEU A 265 -31.50 -11.14 -18.56
C LEU A 265 -31.94 -9.68 -18.34
N HIS A 266 -31.67 -8.78 -19.28
CA HIS A 266 -31.95 -7.35 -19.18
C HIS A 266 -31.33 -6.72 -17.91
N LEU A 267 -30.08 -7.11 -17.61
CA LEU A 267 -29.31 -6.63 -16.47
C LEU A 267 -28.27 -5.57 -16.87
N ALA A 268 -28.07 -5.32 -18.17
CA ALA A 268 -26.96 -4.52 -18.69
C ALA A 268 -26.86 -3.12 -18.06
N GLU A 269 -27.94 -2.33 -18.06
CA GLU A 269 -27.96 -0.96 -17.51
C GLU A 269 -27.77 -0.88 -15.99
N ARG A 270 -27.95 -2.01 -15.30
CA ARG A 270 -27.75 -2.15 -13.85
C ARG A 270 -26.54 -2.98 -13.48
N THR A 271 -25.64 -3.29 -14.42
CA THR A 271 -24.46 -4.12 -14.14
C THR A 271 -23.19 -3.43 -14.60
N LEU A 272 -22.34 -3.10 -13.64
CA LEU A 272 -20.97 -2.66 -13.87
C LEU A 272 -20.09 -3.89 -14.12
N ILE A 273 -19.44 -3.95 -15.28
CA ILE A 273 -18.44 -4.97 -15.62
C ILE A 273 -17.07 -4.30 -15.69
N VAL A 274 -16.12 -4.79 -14.90
CA VAL A 274 -14.71 -4.41 -14.95
C VAL A 274 -13.89 -5.61 -15.44
N PHE A 275 -13.00 -5.37 -16.39
CA PHE A 275 -12.13 -6.40 -16.98
C PHE A 275 -10.68 -5.94 -16.94
N THR A 276 -9.80 -6.78 -16.40
CA THR A 276 -8.34 -6.57 -16.42
C THR A 276 -7.57 -7.86 -16.11
N SER A 277 -6.25 -7.78 -15.92
CA SER A 277 -5.32 -8.89 -15.70
C SER A 277 -4.47 -8.66 -14.44
N ASP A 278 -3.95 -9.73 -13.82
CA ASP A 278 -3.22 -9.66 -12.55
C ASP A 278 -1.72 -9.40 -12.65
N ASN A 279 -1.13 -9.60 -13.82
CA ASN A 279 0.25 -9.23 -14.19
C ASN A 279 0.51 -9.50 -15.68
N GLY A 280 1.69 -9.07 -16.15
CA GLY A 280 2.13 -9.28 -17.52
C GLY A 280 2.26 -10.76 -17.92
N PRO A 281 2.53 -11.01 -19.22
CA PRO A 281 2.58 -12.35 -19.76
C PRO A 281 3.85 -13.07 -19.30
N THR A 282 3.78 -14.41 -19.32
CA THR A 282 4.88 -15.29 -18.89
C THR A 282 6.22 -14.98 -19.56
N ASP A 283 7.31 -15.25 -18.84
CA ASP A 283 8.68 -15.13 -19.33
C ASP A 283 9.57 -16.30 -18.89
N TRP A 284 9.03 -17.52 -18.80
CA TRP A 284 9.81 -18.67 -18.34
C TRP A 284 11.07 -18.91 -19.19
N ALA A 285 12.22 -19.10 -18.52
CA ALA A 285 13.49 -19.46 -19.15
C ALA A 285 13.41 -20.74 -20.02
N SER A 286 12.49 -21.66 -19.69
CA SER A 286 12.30 -22.90 -20.45
C SER A 286 11.83 -22.70 -21.89
N TYR A 287 11.21 -21.56 -22.22
CA TYR A 287 10.85 -21.24 -23.60
C TYR A 287 12.10 -20.92 -24.42
N TYR A 288 12.95 -20.04 -23.89
CA TYR A 288 14.22 -19.67 -24.50
C TYR A 288 15.17 -20.86 -24.65
N ALA A 289 15.22 -21.75 -23.64
CA ALA A 289 16.00 -22.99 -23.70
C ALA A 289 15.55 -23.94 -24.83
N LYS A 290 14.31 -23.80 -25.31
CA LYS A 290 13.75 -24.55 -26.45
C LYS A 290 13.81 -23.77 -27.76
N GLY A 291 14.43 -22.58 -27.78
CA GLY A 291 14.56 -21.73 -28.96
C GLY A 291 13.30 -20.90 -29.29
N PHE A 292 12.39 -20.69 -28.34
CA PHE A 292 11.15 -19.95 -28.57
C PHE A 292 11.01 -18.74 -27.66
N THR A 293 10.38 -17.68 -28.19
CA THR A 293 9.89 -16.58 -27.38
C THR A 293 8.69 -17.03 -26.53
N PRO A 294 8.63 -16.69 -25.23
CA PRO A 294 7.45 -16.93 -24.40
C PRO A 294 6.16 -16.33 -25.01
N PRO A 295 5.02 -17.05 -24.98
CA PRO A 295 3.74 -16.53 -25.49
C PRO A 295 3.19 -15.31 -24.72
N GLY A 296 2.39 -14.49 -25.39
CA GLY A 296 1.75 -13.27 -24.85
C GLY A 296 2.48 -11.97 -25.23
N PHE A 297 1.75 -10.86 -25.26
CA PHE A 297 2.16 -9.58 -25.84
C PHE A 297 2.06 -8.43 -24.84
N THR A 298 3.14 -7.67 -24.72
CA THR A 298 3.21 -6.47 -23.88
C THR A 298 3.02 -5.18 -24.67
N GLY A 299 2.78 -5.25 -25.97
CA GLY A 299 2.72 -4.05 -26.83
C GLY A 299 4.06 -3.32 -26.85
N PRO A 300 4.11 -1.99 -26.69
CA PRO A 300 5.36 -1.24 -26.67
C PRO A 300 6.15 -1.39 -25.34
N TYR A 301 5.53 -2.00 -24.32
CA TYR A 301 6.05 -1.99 -22.95
C TYR A 301 7.19 -3.00 -22.74
N PHE A 302 8.21 -2.58 -22.00
CA PHE A 302 9.38 -3.38 -21.66
C PHE A 302 9.15 -4.30 -20.47
N GLY A 303 9.88 -5.42 -20.42
CA GLY A 303 9.68 -6.40 -19.36
C GLY A 303 8.42 -7.23 -19.55
N ARG A 304 8.26 -8.23 -18.70
CA ARG A 304 7.18 -9.23 -18.70
C ARG A 304 6.90 -9.65 -17.25
N LYS A 305 6.11 -10.70 -17.02
CA LYS A 305 5.89 -11.25 -15.67
C LYS A 305 7.22 -11.39 -14.91
N TRP A 306 7.18 -11.07 -13.61
CA TRP A 306 8.33 -10.96 -12.69
C TRP A 306 9.24 -9.74 -12.88
N SER A 307 8.81 -8.74 -13.66
CA SER A 307 9.50 -7.47 -13.84
C SER A 307 8.63 -6.28 -13.43
N LEU A 308 9.20 -5.32 -12.71
CA LEU A 308 8.57 -4.03 -12.40
C LEU A 308 8.61 -3.03 -13.56
N TYR A 309 9.22 -3.37 -14.71
CA TYR A 309 9.04 -2.64 -15.95
C TYR A 309 7.57 -2.72 -16.44
N GLU A 310 7.14 -1.78 -17.28
CA GLU A 310 5.75 -1.57 -17.69
C GLU A 310 5.08 -2.86 -18.17
N GLY A 311 5.76 -3.68 -18.98
CA GLY A 311 5.21 -4.91 -19.54
C GLY A 311 4.92 -6.01 -18.50
N GLY A 312 5.42 -5.88 -17.27
CA GLY A 312 5.09 -6.77 -16.15
C GLY A 312 3.93 -6.30 -15.27
N ILE A 313 3.60 -4.99 -15.27
CA ILE A 313 2.63 -4.39 -14.34
C ILE A 313 1.54 -3.51 -14.98
N HIS A 314 1.68 -3.11 -16.24
CA HIS A 314 0.73 -2.26 -16.97
C HIS A 314 -0.27 -3.12 -17.76
N MET A 315 -1.53 -3.16 -17.33
CA MET A 315 -2.52 -4.16 -17.75
C MET A 315 -3.61 -3.57 -18.65
N PRO A 316 -4.24 -4.38 -19.52
CA PRO A 316 -5.42 -3.93 -20.26
C PRO A 316 -6.56 -3.71 -19.26
N PHE A 317 -7.32 -2.63 -19.43
CA PHE A 317 -8.38 -2.28 -18.49
C PHE A 317 -9.62 -1.74 -19.20
N ILE A 318 -10.76 -2.39 -18.98
CA ILE A 318 -12.05 -2.05 -19.59
C ILE A 318 -13.10 -1.91 -18.48
N VAL A 319 -13.93 -0.89 -18.59
CA VAL A 319 -15.12 -0.69 -17.76
C VAL A 319 -16.34 -0.59 -18.67
N ARG A 320 -17.38 -1.39 -18.43
CA ARG A 320 -18.66 -1.32 -19.13
C ARG A 320 -19.80 -1.15 -18.13
N TRP A 321 -20.60 -0.10 -18.33
CA TRP A 321 -21.87 0.08 -17.62
C TRP A 321 -22.81 0.92 -18.50
N PRO A 322 -23.64 0.30 -19.35
CA PRO A 322 -24.55 0.99 -20.25
C PRO A 322 -25.40 2.04 -19.51
N GLY A 323 -25.51 3.22 -20.10
CA GLY A 323 -26.22 4.37 -19.52
C GLY A 323 -25.43 5.17 -18.47
N ARG A 324 -24.26 4.71 -18.03
CA ARG A 324 -23.42 5.37 -17.01
C ARG A 324 -21.98 5.61 -17.45
N VAL A 325 -21.34 4.59 -18.02
CA VAL A 325 -19.99 4.66 -18.61
C VAL A 325 -20.12 5.01 -20.10
N PRO A 326 -19.41 6.02 -20.62
CA PRO A 326 -19.46 6.35 -22.05
C PRO A 326 -18.90 5.22 -22.92
N ALA A 327 -19.73 4.71 -23.84
CA ALA A 327 -19.34 3.65 -24.77
C ALA A 327 -18.32 4.13 -25.83
N GLY A 328 -17.41 3.26 -26.23
CA GLY A 328 -16.44 3.46 -27.30
C GLY A 328 -15.32 4.47 -27.00
N ARG A 329 -15.19 4.93 -25.74
CA ARG A 329 -14.17 5.92 -25.36
C ARG A 329 -12.87 5.25 -24.88
N THR A 330 -11.80 6.03 -24.94
CA THR A 330 -10.51 5.71 -24.31
C THR A 330 -10.13 6.84 -23.35
N ASP A 331 -9.73 6.49 -22.12
CA ASP A 331 -9.08 7.38 -21.17
C ASP A 331 -7.58 7.04 -21.10
N GLU A 332 -6.76 8.02 -21.48
CA GLU A 332 -5.29 7.92 -21.51
C GLU A 332 -4.62 8.71 -20.38
N ARG A 333 -5.42 9.40 -19.54
CA ARG A 333 -4.93 10.36 -18.55
C ARG A 333 -5.07 9.86 -17.11
N THR A 334 -6.13 9.09 -16.83
CA THR A 334 -6.36 8.56 -15.48
C THR A 334 -5.40 7.42 -15.19
N VAL A 335 -4.49 7.63 -14.23
CA VAL A 335 -3.56 6.60 -13.74
C VAL A 335 -4.17 5.85 -12.56
N GLY A 336 -4.52 4.58 -12.79
CA GLY A 336 -5.14 3.70 -11.79
C GLY A 336 -4.29 2.48 -11.45
N ALA A 337 -4.56 1.88 -10.29
CA ALA A 337 -3.95 0.65 -9.81
C ALA A 337 -5.00 -0.33 -9.27
N ALA A 338 -4.65 -1.61 -9.18
CA ALA A 338 -5.55 -2.66 -8.65
C ALA A 338 -6.09 -2.34 -7.25
N MET A 339 -5.28 -1.75 -6.36
CA MET A 339 -5.72 -1.29 -5.03
C MET A 339 -6.78 -0.16 -5.08
N ASP A 340 -6.86 0.61 -6.16
CA ASP A 340 -7.87 1.67 -6.33
C ASP A 340 -9.27 1.08 -6.63
N MET A 341 -9.35 -0.19 -7.07
CA MET A 341 -10.62 -0.84 -7.39
C MET A 341 -11.51 -0.98 -6.15
N THR A 342 -10.93 -1.23 -4.98
CA THR A 342 -11.69 -1.34 -3.74
C THR A 342 -12.47 -0.06 -3.39
N PRO A 343 -11.82 1.11 -3.19
CA PRO A 343 -12.54 2.35 -2.89
C PRO A 343 -13.45 2.78 -4.06
N THR A 344 -13.00 2.61 -5.30
CA THR A 344 -13.78 3.01 -6.50
C THR A 344 -15.09 2.23 -6.62
N LEU A 345 -15.05 0.90 -6.52
CA LEU A 345 -16.24 0.06 -6.66
C LEU A 345 -17.20 0.25 -5.49
N CYS A 346 -16.68 0.37 -4.27
CA CYS A 346 -17.51 0.65 -3.10
C CYS A 346 -18.21 2.02 -3.24
N LYS A 347 -17.50 3.06 -3.70
CA LYS A 347 -18.06 4.38 -3.93
C LYS A 347 -19.20 4.37 -4.96
N LEU A 348 -19.00 3.70 -6.10
CA LEU A 348 -19.98 3.62 -7.18
C LEU A 348 -21.31 2.97 -6.75
N VAL A 349 -21.28 2.15 -5.70
CA VAL A 349 -22.47 1.44 -5.19
C VAL A 349 -22.93 1.91 -3.81
N GLY A 350 -22.32 2.98 -3.28
CA GLY A 350 -22.70 3.58 -2.00
C GLY A 350 -22.31 2.75 -0.77
N ILE A 351 -21.16 2.07 -0.82
CA ILE A 351 -20.57 1.34 0.30
C ILE A 351 -19.43 2.16 0.89
N ASP A 352 -19.44 2.33 2.21
CA ASP A 352 -18.36 2.96 2.95
C ASP A 352 -17.14 2.04 3.05
N VAL A 353 -15.96 2.65 3.01
CA VAL A 353 -14.66 1.99 3.14
C VAL A 353 -13.87 2.60 4.30
N PRO A 354 -12.94 1.86 4.92
CA PRO A 354 -12.13 2.40 6.00
C PRO A 354 -11.15 3.46 5.48
N ASP A 355 -10.72 4.39 6.35
CA ASP A 355 -9.83 5.49 5.99
C ASP A 355 -8.37 5.05 5.69
N ASN A 356 -8.02 3.81 6.04
CA ASN A 356 -6.65 3.29 5.95
C ASN A 356 -6.33 2.58 4.63
N LEU A 357 -7.14 2.77 3.59
CA LEU A 357 -6.85 2.25 2.25
C LEU A 357 -5.71 3.04 1.60
N ASP A 358 -4.87 2.35 0.83
CA ASP A 358 -3.84 2.99 0.01
C ASP A 358 -4.41 3.49 -1.33
N GLY A 359 -5.42 2.79 -1.84
CA GLY A 359 -6.09 3.13 -3.09
C GLY A 359 -6.81 4.47 -3.06
N GLU A 360 -6.94 5.09 -4.23
CA GLU A 360 -7.73 6.30 -4.46
C GLU A 360 -9.04 5.98 -5.18
N ASP A 361 -10.05 6.83 -4.97
CA ASP A 361 -11.33 6.73 -5.68
C ASP A 361 -11.19 7.25 -7.12
N LEU A 362 -11.54 6.41 -8.09
CA LEU A 362 -11.53 6.69 -9.52
C LEU A 362 -12.95 6.67 -10.12
N SER A 363 -14.01 6.78 -9.30
CA SER A 363 -15.40 6.64 -9.76
C SER A 363 -15.76 7.62 -10.87
N GLU A 364 -15.33 8.88 -10.75
CA GLU A 364 -15.57 9.91 -11.77
C GLU A 364 -14.92 9.56 -13.11
N ALA A 365 -13.76 8.89 -13.07
CA ALA A 365 -13.08 8.42 -14.28
C ALA A 365 -13.91 7.35 -14.97
N PHE A 366 -14.48 6.39 -14.24
CA PHE A 366 -15.37 5.38 -14.82
C PHE A 366 -16.60 6.03 -15.47
N LEU A 367 -17.10 7.13 -14.89
CA LEU A 367 -18.22 7.91 -15.42
C LEU A 367 -17.80 8.91 -16.52
N GLY A 368 -16.59 8.78 -17.06
CA GLY A 368 -16.13 9.52 -18.25
C GLY A 368 -15.45 10.86 -17.99
N LYS A 369 -15.14 11.18 -16.72
CA LYS A 369 -14.41 12.39 -16.33
C LYS A 369 -13.02 12.00 -15.81
N PRO A 370 -11.94 12.19 -16.60
CA PRO A 370 -10.60 11.80 -16.18
C PRO A 370 -10.21 12.37 -14.83
N VAL A 371 -9.58 11.55 -13.99
CA VAL A 371 -9.16 11.91 -12.63
C VAL A 371 -7.64 11.99 -12.58
N ARG A 372 -7.12 13.09 -12.04
CA ARG A 372 -5.69 13.22 -11.74
C ARG A 372 -5.40 12.54 -10.41
N ARG A 373 -4.52 11.54 -10.45
CA ARG A 373 -4.00 10.86 -9.25
C ARG A 373 -3.32 11.86 -8.31
N LYS A 374 -3.55 11.74 -7.00
CA LYS A 374 -2.99 12.66 -5.99
C LYS A 374 -1.80 12.06 -5.25
N LYS A 375 -1.74 10.74 -5.11
CA LYS A 375 -0.65 10.00 -4.45
C LYS A 375 0.21 9.25 -5.47
N PRO A 376 1.52 9.05 -5.23
CA PRO A 376 2.32 8.13 -6.02
C PRO A 376 1.80 6.68 -5.94
N ILE A 377 2.21 5.84 -6.89
CA ILE A 377 2.07 4.38 -6.79
C ILE A 377 3.45 3.81 -6.46
N PHE A 378 3.50 2.84 -5.55
CA PHE A 378 4.72 2.18 -5.11
C PHE A 378 4.63 0.67 -5.34
N TRP A 379 5.79 0.05 -5.56
CA TRP A 379 5.93 -1.39 -5.74
C TRP A 379 7.13 -1.91 -4.97
N GLU A 380 6.94 -3.11 -4.41
CA GLU A 380 8.01 -3.94 -3.87
C GLU A 380 7.77 -5.38 -4.31
N TYR A 381 8.75 -5.94 -5.01
CA TYR A 381 8.70 -7.30 -5.54
C TYR A 381 9.90 -8.10 -5.04
N GLY A 382 9.64 -8.98 -4.06
CA GLY A 382 10.66 -9.79 -3.41
C GLY A 382 11.55 -8.98 -2.46
N ARG A 383 11.42 -9.25 -1.17
CA ARG A 383 12.29 -8.65 -0.14
C ARG A 383 13.54 -9.45 0.19
N ARG A 384 13.47 -10.77 0.13
CA ARG A 384 14.61 -11.69 0.26
C ARG A 384 14.82 -12.41 -1.05
N GLU A 385 15.91 -13.14 -1.16
CA GLU A 385 16.17 -14.00 -2.31
C GLU A 385 15.07 -15.07 -2.53
N GLY A 386 15.09 -15.65 -3.73
CA GLY A 386 14.23 -16.78 -4.08
C GLY A 386 12.86 -16.39 -4.64
N TYR A 387 12.61 -15.12 -4.98
CA TYR A 387 11.49 -14.76 -5.86
C TYR A 387 11.81 -15.11 -7.31
N LEU A 388 10.77 -15.31 -8.13
CA LEU A 388 10.93 -15.64 -9.55
C LEU A 388 11.45 -14.45 -10.34
N ARG A 389 12.21 -14.70 -11.39
CA ARG A 389 12.78 -13.68 -12.27
C ARG A 389 12.48 -14.01 -13.73
N PRO A 390 12.37 -13.00 -14.60
CA PRO A 390 12.28 -13.19 -16.04
C PRO A 390 13.40 -14.11 -16.55
N GLY A 391 13.05 -14.97 -17.50
CA GLY A 391 14.00 -15.83 -18.21
C GLY A 391 14.90 -15.01 -19.13
N ASN A 392 14.38 -13.92 -19.69
CA ASN A 392 15.19 -12.91 -20.34
C ASN A 392 15.86 -12.02 -19.30
N LYS A 393 17.20 -12.02 -19.28
CA LYS A 393 17.99 -11.25 -18.32
C LYS A 393 17.78 -9.74 -18.42
N ASP A 394 17.47 -9.23 -19.61
CA ASP A 394 17.24 -7.80 -19.84
C ASP A 394 15.94 -7.32 -19.16
N PHE A 395 15.01 -8.24 -18.90
CA PHE A 395 13.74 -7.91 -18.24
C PHE A 395 13.85 -7.95 -16.70
N ILE A 396 14.99 -8.34 -16.13
CA ILE A 396 15.16 -8.37 -14.67
C ILE A 396 15.23 -6.93 -14.16
N SER A 397 14.15 -6.46 -13.53
CA SER A 397 14.10 -5.13 -12.93
C SER A 397 14.69 -5.12 -11.52
N PRO A 398 15.07 -3.93 -11.02
CA PRO A 398 15.18 -3.73 -9.58
C PRO A 398 13.86 -4.08 -8.85
N PRO A 399 13.91 -4.51 -7.57
CA PRO A 399 12.75 -4.98 -6.80
C PRO A 399 11.91 -3.87 -6.18
N LEU A 400 12.32 -2.60 -6.25
CA LEU A 400 11.55 -1.46 -5.79
C LEU A 400 11.25 -0.53 -6.96
N ALA A 401 10.03 -0.01 -7.01
CA ALA A 401 9.66 1.02 -7.97
C ALA A 401 8.64 2.00 -7.40
N MET A 402 8.58 3.20 -7.98
CA MET A 402 7.47 4.13 -7.79
C MET A 402 7.14 4.90 -9.06
N ARG A 403 5.90 5.36 -9.17
CA ARG A 403 5.42 6.24 -10.23
C ARG A 403 4.76 7.48 -9.61
N GLU A 404 5.15 8.64 -10.10
CA GLU A 404 4.54 9.92 -9.73
C GLU A 404 4.46 10.83 -10.96
N GLY A 405 3.23 11.12 -11.40
CA GLY A 405 3.00 11.76 -12.70
C GLY A 405 3.54 10.90 -13.84
N ASP A 406 4.32 11.54 -14.72
CA ASP A 406 4.90 10.88 -15.88
C ASP A 406 6.21 10.15 -15.55
N TYR A 407 6.80 10.40 -14.37
CA TYR A 407 8.06 9.78 -13.99
C TYR A 407 7.84 8.46 -13.26
N LYS A 408 8.69 7.49 -13.60
CA LYS A 408 8.82 6.21 -12.90
C LYS A 408 10.27 5.97 -12.51
N LEU A 409 10.49 5.61 -11.25
CA LEU A 409 11.79 5.28 -10.70
C LEU A 409 11.81 3.79 -10.31
N LEU A 410 12.88 3.08 -10.65
CA LEU A 410 13.21 1.76 -10.12
C LEU A 410 14.54 1.83 -9.37
N MET A 411 14.73 1.02 -8.32
CA MET A 411 16.01 0.91 -7.61
C MET A 411 16.15 -0.39 -6.82
N ASN A 412 17.39 -0.75 -6.49
CA ASN A 412 17.68 -1.88 -5.62
C ASN A 412 17.35 -1.57 -4.16
N GLN A 413 17.30 -2.62 -3.34
CA GLN A 413 16.92 -2.49 -1.93
C GLN A 413 17.93 -1.71 -1.09
N ASP A 414 19.20 -1.70 -1.49
CA ASP A 414 20.30 -0.88 -0.95
C ASP A 414 20.26 0.57 -1.47
N ALA A 415 19.21 0.92 -2.23
CA ALA A 415 19.03 2.18 -2.94
C ALA A 415 20.06 2.45 -4.05
N GLY A 416 20.83 1.42 -4.45
CA GLY A 416 21.68 1.46 -5.63
C GLY A 416 20.92 1.17 -6.92
N GLY A 417 21.58 1.31 -8.07
CA GLY A 417 21.03 0.93 -9.38
C GLY A 417 19.75 1.69 -9.76
N ALA A 418 19.65 2.97 -9.39
CA ALA A 418 18.49 3.79 -9.69
C ALA A 418 18.34 3.99 -11.20
N GLN A 419 17.13 3.78 -11.72
CA GLN A 419 16.74 4.01 -13.11
C GLN A 419 15.52 4.92 -13.12
N LEU A 420 15.52 5.96 -13.95
CA LEU A 420 14.44 6.95 -14.03
C LEU A 420 13.92 7.06 -15.46
N PHE A 421 12.62 6.91 -15.66
CA PHE A 421 11.98 7.00 -16.97
C PHE A 421 10.88 8.07 -16.98
N ASN A 422 10.72 8.77 -18.10
CA ASN A 422 9.53 9.58 -18.37
C ASN A 422 8.59 8.77 -19.28
N LEU A 423 7.51 8.24 -18.73
CA LEU A 423 6.59 7.34 -19.42
C LEU A 423 5.74 8.04 -20.49
N ALA A 424 5.59 9.37 -20.44
CA ALA A 424 4.90 10.11 -21.48
C ALA A 424 5.70 10.17 -22.78
N ASP A 425 7.03 10.31 -22.67
CA ASP A 425 7.95 10.39 -23.82
C ASP A 425 8.52 9.02 -24.21
N ASP A 426 8.67 8.12 -23.24
CA ASP A 426 9.27 6.80 -23.38
C ASP A 426 8.45 5.75 -22.61
N PRO A 427 7.29 5.33 -23.15
CA PRO A 427 6.50 4.24 -22.57
C PRO A 427 7.25 2.90 -22.59
N SER A 428 8.36 2.80 -23.34
CA SER A 428 9.15 1.58 -23.46
C SER A 428 10.31 1.51 -22.45
N GLU A 429 10.49 2.50 -21.57
CA GLU A 429 11.56 2.50 -20.55
C GLU A 429 12.95 2.16 -21.12
N ARG A 430 13.28 2.68 -22.30
CA ARG A 430 14.57 2.48 -22.98
C ARG A 430 15.58 3.59 -22.70
N LYS A 431 15.12 4.76 -22.27
CA LYS A 431 15.95 5.95 -22.04
C LYS A 431 16.00 6.25 -20.55
N ASP A 432 17.03 5.74 -19.89
CA ASP A 432 17.29 6.06 -18.49
C ASP A 432 17.75 7.51 -18.32
N LEU A 433 17.02 8.26 -17.51
CA LEU A 433 17.22 9.67 -17.21
C LEU A 433 17.92 9.88 -15.86
N ALA A 434 18.23 8.85 -15.08
CA ALA A 434 18.74 9.00 -13.70
C ALA A 434 19.99 9.89 -13.63
N SER A 435 20.93 9.75 -14.57
CA SER A 435 22.15 10.57 -14.64
C SER A 435 21.91 11.97 -15.19
N SER A 436 20.86 12.18 -16.00
CA SER A 436 20.56 13.49 -16.64
C SER A 436 19.54 14.33 -15.87
N LYS A 437 18.79 13.71 -14.95
CA LYS A 437 17.83 14.34 -14.01
C LYS A 437 18.07 13.85 -12.57
N PRO A 438 19.29 14.01 -12.02
CA PRO A 438 19.65 13.45 -10.72
C PRO A 438 18.79 13.98 -9.56
N GLU A 439 18.32 15.22 -9.65
CA GLU A 439 17.43 15.84 -8.67
C GLU A 439 16.06 15.17 -8.60
N VAL A 440 15.49 14.79 -9.76
CA VAL A 440 14.21 14.08 -9.83
C VAL A 440 14.37 12.67 -9.28
N ALA A 441 15.44 11.97 -9.69
CA ALA A 441 15.75 10.62 -9.22
C ALA A 441 15.96 10.60 -7.69
N ALA A 442 16.68 11.57 -7.14
CA ALA A 442 16.93 11.68 -5.70
C ALA A 442 15.64 11.94 -4.90
N ALA A 443 14.77 12.85 -5.38
CA ALA A 443 13.50 13.15 -4.71
C ALA A 443 12.55 11.93 -4.71
N MET A 444 12.42 11.24 -5.84
CA MET A 444 11.62 10.02 -5.93
C MET A 444 12.21 8.91 -5.05
N ARG A 445 13.53 8.70 -5.07
CA ARG A 445 14.20 7.73 -4.20
C ARG A 445 13.87 7.96 -2.73
N GLN A 446 13.91 9.20 -2.27
CA GLN A 446 13.56 9.55 -0.89
C GLN A 446 12.10 9.17 -0.56
N ARG A 447 11.14 9.46 -1.45
CA ARG A 447 9.73 9.10 -1.26
C ARG A 447 9.52 7.58 -1.25
N LEU A 448 10.17 6.85 -2.16
CA LEU A 448 10.10 5.39 -2.23
C LEU A 448 10.68 4.73 -0.97
N LEU A 449 11.83 5.22 -0.48
CA LEU A 449 12.41 4.75 0.79
C LEU A 449 11.50 5.08 1.98
N ALA A 450 10.93 6.28 2.03
CA ALA A 450 9.99 6.67 3.08
C ALA A 450 8.74 5.79 3.10
N TRP A 451 8.16 5.48 1.92
CA TRP A 451 7.06 4.52 1.82
C TRP A 451 7.47 3.13 2.29
N ARG A 452 8.64 2.62 1.85
CA ARG A 452 9.12 1.29 2.23
C ARG A 452 9.30 1.14 3.74
N GLN A 453 9.76 2.19 4.43
CA GLN A 453 9.87 2.24 5.89
C GLN A 453 8.51 2.15 6.61
N THR A 454 7.38 2.39 5.93
CA THR A 454 6.04 2.21 6.52
C THR A 454 5.55 0.76 6.48
N LEU A 455 6.24 -0.11 5.75
CA LEU A 455 5.85 -1.50 5.60
C LEU A 455 6.35 -2.32 6.81
N PRO A 456 5.69 -3.45 7.16
CA PRO A 456 6.11 -4.27 8.29
C PRO A 456 7.55 -4.73 8.16
N ASP A 457 8.27 -4.87 9.28
CA ASP A 457 9.60 -5.47 9.28
C ASP A 457 9.53 -6.93 8.79
N LEU A 458 10.59 -7.39 8.11
CA LEU A 458 10.72 -8.83 7.91
C LEU A 458 11.06 -9.48 9.24
N PRO A 459 10.36 -10.55 9.63
CA PRO A 459 10.76 -11.34 10.78
C PRO A 459 12.16 -11.96 10.57
N GLY A 460 12.96 -12.07 11.64
CA GLY A 460 14.40 -12.42 11.62
C GLY A 460 14.76 -13.84 11.10
N GLU A 461 15.99 -14.31 11.36
CA GLU A 461 16.30 -15.75 11.21
C GLU A 461 15.53 -16.55 12.27
N TRP A 462 14.86 -17.60 11.82
CA TRP A 462 13.74 -18.20 12.54
C TRP A 462 14.13 -19.51 13.22
N GLU A 463 14.60 -19.43 14.47
CA GLU A 463 14.34 -20.48 15.46
C GLU A 463 13.41 -19.90 16.53
N GLY A 464 12.21 -20.48 16.68
CA GLY A 464 11.40 -20.33 17.89
C GLY A 464 10.68 -19.00 18.14
N ILE A 465 10.24 -18.23 17.13
CA ILE A 465 9.40 -17.06 17.39
C ILE A 465 7.93 -17.47 17.58
N ASP A 466 7.41 -17.19 18.78
CA ASP A 466 5.98 -17.12 19.09
C ASP A 466 5.37 -15.89 18.41
N PHE A 467 4.48 -16.10 17.44
CA PHE A 467 3.87 -15.02 16.65
C PHE A 467 3.02 -14.05 17.50
N ALA A 468 2.55 -14.49 18.68
CA ALA A 468 1.90 -13.61 19.65
C ALA A 468 2.85 -12.52 20.19
N SER A 469 4.15 -12.81 20.27
CA SER A 469 5.16 -11.88 20.78
C SER A 469 5.45 -10.69 19.85
N ILE A 470 5.05 -10.76 18.58
CA ILE A 470 5.15 -9.67 17.59
C ILE A 470 3.78 -9.14 17.14
N GLY A 471 2.70 -9.52 17.81
CA GLY A 471 1.34 -9.02 17.56
C GLY A 471 0.70 -9.52 16.26
N TYR A 472 1.18 -10.63 15.69
CA TYR A 472 0.61 -11.24 14.50
C TYR A 472 -0.04 -12.58 14.89
N ASP A 473 -1.37 -12.69 14.83
CA ASP A 473 -2.06 -13.97 15.00
C ASP A 473 -2.45 -14.50 13.61
N PRO A 474 -2.01 -15.70 13.20
CA PRO A 474 -2.32 -16.23 11.87
C PRO A 474 -3.80 -16.57 11.69
N VAL A 475 -4.54 -16.85 12.77
CA VAL A 475 -5.99 -17.07 12.72
C VAL A 475 -6.72 -15.73 12.71
N LYS A 476 -6.17 -14.72 13.41
CA LYS A 476 -6.80 -13.44 13.73
C LYS A 476 -6.30 -12.22 12.96
N GLY A 477 -5.24 -12.33 12.15
CA GLY A 477 -4.50 -11.15 11.69
C GLY A 477 -3.80 -10.40 12.82
N ILE A 478 -3.35 -9.17 12.54
CA ILE A 478 -2.87 -8.28 13.61
C ILE A 478 -4.11 -7.88 14.44
N ILE A 479 -4.22 -8.40 15.66
CA ILE A 479 -5.23 -8.03 16.64
C ILE A 479 -4.49 -7.57 17.89
N SER A 480 -4.95 -6.47 18.50
CA SER A 480 -4.52 -6.08 19.84
C SER A 480 -4.95 -7.13 20.89
N PRO A 481 -4.34 -7.14 22.09
CA PRO A 481 -4.63 -8.15 23.14
C PRO A 481 -6.11 -8.25 23.58
N ASP A 482 -6.96 -7.31 23.16
CA ASP A 482 -8.38 -7.17 23.51
C ASP A 482 -9.37 -7.65 22.42
N GLY A 483 -8.90 -8.23 21.31
CA GLY A 483 -9.80 -8.89 20.34
C GLY A 483 -10.46 -7.98 19.29
N GLN A 484 -10.07 -6.71 19.18
CA GLN A 484 -10.53 -5.78 18.15
C GLN A 484 -9.61 -5.79 16.91
N PRO A 485 -10.10 -5.51 15.68
CA PRO A 485 -9.25 -5.34 14.50
C PRO A 485 -8.20 -4.28 14.80
N ALA A 486 -6.91 -4.61 14.67
CA ALA A 486 -5.87 -3.66 15.02
C ALA A 486 -5.96 -2.44 14.08
N THR A 487 -6.24 -1.27 14.66
CA THR A 487 -5.80 -0.01 14.08
C THR A 487 -4.31 -0.13 13.69
N PRO A 488 -3.91 0.39 12.52
CA PRO A 488 -2.55 0.22 12.00
C PRO A 488 -1.53 0.56 13.10
N PRO A 489 -0.39 -0.16 13.16
CA PRO A 489 0.54 -0.03 14.27
C PRO A 489 0.87 1.45 14.44
N LYS A 490 0.67 1.98 15.66
CA LYS A 490 1.25 3.27 16.01
C LYS A 490 2.73 3.18 15.63
N ARG A 491 3.16 4.13 14.79
CA ARG A 491 4.54 4.23 14.29
C ARG A 491 5.48 3.90 15.45
N LYS A 492 6.34 2.89 15.29
CA LYS A 492 7.24 2.44 16.37
C LYS A 492 8.08 3.63 16.82
N THR A 493 7.86 4.08 18.05
CA THR A 493 8.77 5.00 18.72
C THR A 493 10.13 4.30 18.86
N THR A 494 11.16 4.82 18.21
CA THR A 494 12.55 4.35 18.36
C THR A 494 13.03 4.79 19.74
N ILE A 495 13.47 3.86 20.60
CA ILE A 495 14.02 4.18 21.92
C ILE A 495 15.51 3.82 21.91
N LEU A 496 16.38 4.80 22.16
CA LEU A 496 17.82 4.61 22.33
C LEU A 496 18.19 4.95 23.77
N ASP A 497 18.57 3.93 24.54
CA ASP A 497 19.07 4.10 25.90
C ASP A 497 20.55 4.55 25.91
N LEU A 498 21.03 4.98 27.08
CA LEU A 498 22.42 5.41 27.26
C LEU A 498 23.46 4.36 26.81
N PRO A 499 23.32 3.06 27.12
CA PRO A 499 24.18 2.02 26.57
C PRO A 499 24.17 1.94 25.03
N ALA A 500 23.00 2.05 24.39
CA ALA A 500 22.88 2.05 22.93
C ALA A 500 23.56 3.27 22.30
N LEU A 501 23.36 4.45 22.88
CA LEU A 501 24.04 5.68 22.45
C LEU A 501 25.55 5.56 22.61
N ALA A 502 26.03 4.98 23.72
CA ALA A 502 27.46 4.71 23.93
C ALA A 502 28.04 3.73 22.91
N ARG A 503 27.28 2.69 22.51
CA ARG A 503 27.70 1.77 21.43
C ARG A 503 27.85 2.50 20.08
N LEU A 504 26.95 3.44 19.77
CA LEU A 504 27.00 4.22 18.54
C LEU A 504 28.19 5.20 18.51
N ALA A 505 28.56 5.77 19.66
CA ALA A 505 29.70 6.69 19.80
C ALA A 505 31.07 6.03 19.48
N GLY A 506 31.20 4.71 19.70
CA GLY A 506 32.44 3.97 19.42
C GLY A 506 33.56 4.23 20.44
N ARG A 507 34.82 3.89 20.08
CA ARG A 507 35.98 3.93 21.00
C ARG A 507 36.82 5.22 20.97
N LYS A 508 36.51 6.21 20.13
CA LYS A 508 37.29 7.45 20.02
C LYS A 508 36.67 8.55 20.90
N GLY A 509 37.38 8.94 21.96
CA GLY A 509 36.99 10.00 22.90
C GLY A 509 37.20 9.61 24.37
N ALA A 510 37.37 10.60 25.26
CA ALA A 510 37.45 10.38 26.70
C ALA A 510 36.10 9.82 27.20
N LYS A 511 36.11 8.63 27.81
CA LYS A 511 34.87 7.94 28.17
C LYS A 511 34.41 8.33 29.57
N PRO A 512 33.13 8.70 29.77
CA PRO A 512 32.56 8.74 31.10
C PRO A 512 32.70 7.36 31.77
N VAL A 513 32.91 7.36 33.09
CA VAL A 513 33.13 6.12 33.84
C VAL A 513 31.78 5.53 34.20
N ARG A 514 31.46 4.35 33.67
CA ARG A 514 30.32 3.53 34.12
C ARG A 514 30.71 2.85 35.42
N ARG A 515 29.92 3.00 36.49
CA ARG A 515 30.07 2.19 37.70
C ARG A 515 29.26 0.90 37.54
N GLU A 516 29.90 -0.25 37.76
CA GLU A 516 29.31 -1.58 37.52
C GLU A 516 28.09 -1.90 38.40
N ILE A 517 27.89 -1.18 39.51
CA ILE A 517 26.92 -1.57 40.53
C ILE A 517 25.49 -1.09 40.20
N ASP A 518 25.30 0.03 39.47
CA ASP A 518 23.96 0.65 39.27
C ASP A 518 23.73 1.27 37.87
N GLU A 519 24.48 0.86 36.85
CA GLU A 519 24.40 1.40 35.46
C GLU A 519 24.59 2.92 35.31
N THR A 520 24.96 3.61 36.38
CA THR A 520 25.12 5.07 36.44
C THR A 520 26.42 5.52 35.79
N TRP A 521 26.35 6.57 34.97
CA TRP A 521 27.49 7.15 34.27
C TRP A 521 27.93 8.45 34.94
N VAL A 522 29.22 8.55 35.27
CA VAL A 522 29.82 9.73 35.90
C VAL A 522 30.48 10.61 34.86
N PHE A 523 30.11 11.89 34.85
CA PHE A 523 30.69 12.94 34.02
C PHE A 523 31.41 13.93 34.94
N ASP A 524 32.71 14.11 34.72
CA ASP A 524 33.59 14.89 35.60
C ASP A 524 33.57 16.41 35.31
N GLY A 525 32.82 16.85 34.29
CA GLY A 525 32.80 18.23 33.81
C GLY A 525 34.09 18.69 33.12
N ARG A 526 35.07 17.81 32.95
CA ARG A 526 36.37 18.10 32.31
C ARG A 526 36.52 17.37 30.97
N THR A 527 35.90 16.21 30.84
CA THR A 527 35.91 15.37 29.63
C THR A 527 34.76 15.69 28.68
N ASP A 528 34.96 15.38 27.41
CA ASP A 528 34.08 15.74 26.29
C ASP A 528 32.81 14.87 26.17
N GLY A 529 32.52 14.02 27.15
CA GLY A 529 31.32 13.15 27.14
C GLY A 529 31.31 12.11 26.01
N LEU A 530 30.12 11.64 25.63
CA LEU A 530 29.95 10.70 24.50
C LEU A 530 29.56 11.46 23.24
N CYS A 531 30.23 11.16 22.12
CA CYS A 531 29.94 11.77 20.82
C CYS A 531 29.55 10.69 19.80
N VAL A 532 28.29 10.68 19.39
CA VAL A 532 27.77 9.86 18.29
C VAL A 532 27.98 10.62 16.98
N PRO A 533 28.84 10.11 16.07
CA PRO A 533 29.08 10.73 14.77
C PRO A 533 27.78 10.96 13.99
N ARG A 534 27.74 12.04 13.19
CA ARG A 534 26.56 12.43 12.40
C ARG A 534 25.97 11.29 11.56
N ASP A 535 26.82 10.49 10.93
CA ASP A 535 26.43 9.34 10.10
C ASP A 535 25.84 8.16 10.89
N LYS A 536 26.01 8.16 12.23
CA LYS A 536 25.48 7.16 13.17
C LYS A 536 24.37 7.70 14.06
N ALA A 537 24.15 9.01 14.06
CA ALA A 537 23.11 9.64 14.84
C ALA A 537 21.72 9.27 14.27
N PRO A 538 20.69 9.12 15.13
CA PRO A 538 19.38 8.69 14.68
C PRO A 538 18.68 9.75 13.83
N ALA A 539 17.90 9.31 12.84
CA ALA A 539 17.08 10.20 12.03
C ALA A 539 15.88 10.74 12.83
N VAL A 540 15.78 12.07 12.89
CA VAL A 540 14.79 12.84 13.68
C VAL A 540 13.97 13.84 12.85
N ALA A 541 14.30 14.03 11.56
CA ALA A 541 13.57 14.92 10.67
C ALA A 541 12.07 14.55 10.58
N GLY A 542 11.17 15.51 10.81
CA GLY A 542 9.72 15.33 10.75
C GLY A 542 9.13 14.45 11.86
N ARG A 543 9.92 14.09 12.87
CA ARG A 543 9.52 13.15 13.94
C ARG A 543 9.30 13.86 15.27
N GLY A 544 8.51 13.23 16.13
CA GLY A 544 8.45 13.60 17.54
C GLY A 544 9.75 13.17 18.22
N ILE A 545 10.24 13.94 19.17
CA ILE A 545 11.50 13.69 19.88
C ILE A 545 11.20 13.82 21.36
N THR A 546 11.57 12.84 22.17
CA THR A 546 11.51 12.94 23.64
C THR A 546 12.85 12.52 24.23
N VAL A 547 13.44 13.38 25.05
CA VAL A 547 14.61 13.09 25.87
C VAL A 547 14.12 12.88 27.29
N TRP A 548 14.31 11.67 27.82
CA TRP A 548 14.05 11.35 29.21
C TRP A 548 15.39 11.10 29.90
N ALA A 549 15.65 11.74 31.04
CA ALA A 549 16.90 11.58 31.77
C ALA A 549 16.69 11.61 33.29
N GLU A 550 17.36 10.71 34.01
CA GLU A 550 17.55 10.79 35.46
C GLU A 550 18.96 11.31 35.73
N ILE A 551 19.05 12.47 36.37
CA ILE A 551 20.32 13.15 36.60
C ILE A 551 20.52 13.54 38.07
N ALA A 552 21.78 13.64 38.47
CA ALA A 552 22.22 14.34 39.66
C ALA A 552 23.40 15.24 39.28
N SER A 553 23.19 16.56 39.23
CA SER A 553 24.22 17.51 38.83
C SER A 553 24.95 18.10 40.04
N GLU A 554 26.26 18.27 39.90
CA GLU A 554 27.12 18.97 40.86
C GLU A 554 27.25 20.47 40.55
N THR A 555 26.77 20.92 39.39
CA THR A 555 26.88 22.30 38.90
C THR A 555 25.53 22.87 38.48
N PRO A 556 25.33 24.19 38.56
CA PRO A 556 24.08 24.81 38.11
C PRO A 556 23.91 24.83 36.59
N SER A 557 24.95 24.52 35.83
CA SER A 557 24.92 24.49 34.36
C SER A 557 25.61 23.25 33.82
N GLY A 558 25.11 22.73 32.69
CA GLY A 558 25.66 21.55 32.02
C GLY A 558 24.69 20.94 31.00
N VAL A 559 25.19 20.47 29.86
CA VAL A 559 24.38 19.80 28.82
C VAL A 559 24.25 18.31 29.09
N VAL A 560 23.01 17.83 29.24
CA VAL A 560 22.72 16.40 29.42
C VAL A 560 22.76 15.69 28.07
N LEU A 561 22.08 16.23 27.06
CA LEU A 561 22.10 15.73 25.68
C LEU A 561 21.89 16.90 24.70
N ALA A 562 22.69 16.95 23.65
CA ALA A 562 22.49 17.85 22.51
C ALA A 562 22.63 17.08 21.19
N HIS A 563 21.79 17.39 20.21
CA HIS A 563 21.94 16.85 18.85
C HIS A 563 21.71 17.96 17.85
N GLY A 564 22.76 18.29 17.10
CA GLY A 564 22.72 19.36 16.09
C GLY A 564 23.31 20.67 16.53
N GLY A 565 22.79 21.74 15.92
CA GLY A 565 23.26 23.11 16.13
C GLY A 565 22.13 24.12 15.93
N ASN A 566 22.49 25.36 15.61
CA ASN A 566 21.56 26.49 15.58
C ASN A 566 20.61 26.51 14.37
N ARG A 567 20.88 25.70 13.32
CA ARG A 567 19.98 25.52 12.17
C ARG A 567 18.87 24.50 12.44
N HIS A 568 19.28 23.28 12.81
CA HIS A 568 18.41 22.16 13.19
C HIS A 568 19.04 21.44 14.38
N GLY A 569 18.32 21.37 15.50
CA GLY A 569 18.81 20.65 16.66
C GLY A 569 17.87 20.71 17.86
N TYR A 570 18.14 19.88 18.86
CA TYR A 570 17.49 19.91 20.17
C TYR A 570 18.50 19.65 21.28
N SER A 571 18.27 20.23 22.45
CA SER A 571 19.16 20.13 23.60
C SER A 571 18.41 20.16 24.92
N LEU A 572 18.72 19.22 25.81
CA LEU A 572 18.33 19.20 27.21
C LEU A 572 19.54 19.55 28.07
N PHE A 573 19.43 20.60 28.87
CA PHE A 573 20.53 21.14 29.67
C PHE A 573 20.05 21.81 30.96
N LEU A 574 20.98 22.05 31.88
CA LEU A 574 20.76 22.89 33.05
C LEU A 574 21.27 24.31 32.79
N ARG A 575 20.48 25.29 33.23
CA ARG A 575 20.85 26.71 33.29
C ARG A 575 20.38 27.27 34.62
N GLU A 576 21.32 27.74 35.44
CA GLU A 576 21.04 28.25 36.80
C GLU A 576 20.30 27.23 37.68
N GLY A 577 20.65 25.95 37.54
CA GLY A 577 20.05 24.82 38.23
C GLY A 577 18.69 24.38 37.69
N LYS A 578 18.14 25.09 36.69
CA LYS A 578 16.82 24.80 36.10
C LYS A 578 16.96 23.93 34.87
N ALA A 579 16.14 22.88 34.77
CA ALA A 579 16.01 22.09 33.57
C ALA A 579 15.50 22.95 32.41
N THR A 580 16.17 22.88 31.26
CA THR A 580 15.90 23.71 30.09
C THR A 580 15.94 22.86 28.83
N PHE A 581 14.96 23.05 27.94
CA PHE A 581 14.90 22.37 26.65
C PHE A 581 14.80 23.38 25.52
N SER A 582 15.74 23.33 24.58
CA SER A 582 15.76 24.18 23.39
C SER A 582 15.65 23.35 22.12
N VAL A 583 14.92 23.87 21.13
CA VAL A 583 14.81 23.31 19.79
C VAL A 583 15.07 24.41 18.76
N CYS A 584 15.88 24.13 17.76
CA CYS A 584 16.12 24.99 16.60
C CYS A 584 15.47 24.36 15.35
N VAL A 585 14.53 25.07 14.74
CA VAL A 585 13.88 24.68 13.47
C VAL A 585 14.11 25.81 12.46
N ASP A 586 14.87 25.54 11.41
CA ASP A 586 15.20 26.52 10.36
C ASP A 586 15.71 27.85 10.95
N TRP A 587 16.74 27.76 11.79
CA TRP A 587 17.38 28.89 12.49
C TRP A 587 16.53 29.58 13.57
N LYS A 588 15.27 29.17 13.75
CA LYS A 588 14.41 29.69 14.81
C LYS A 588 14.52 28.81 16.05
N ARG A 589 15.06 29.38 17.12
CA ARG A 589 15.14 28.74 18.44
C ARG A 589 13.84 28.96 19.23
N THR A 590 13.37 27.91 19.90
CA THR A 590 12.32 27.97 20.93
C THR A 590 12.86 27.27 22.16
N THR A 591 12.74 27.91 23.33
CA THR A 591 13.30 27.45 24.60
C THR A 591 12.21 27.42 25.67
N ILE A 592 12.09 26.31 26.40
CA ILE A 592 11.28 26.21 27.61
C ILE A 592 12.16 25.86 28.81
N GLN A 593 11.87 26.46 29.96
CA GLN A 593 12.67 26.31 31.17
C GLN A 593 11.77 26.06 32.37
N ALA A 594 12.22 25.20 33.30
CA ALA A 594 11.54 24.98 34.56
C ALA A 594 11.49 26.27 35.41
N PRO A 595 10.41 26.52 36.16
CA PRO A 595 10.26 27.75 36.93
C PRO A 595 11.22 27.84 38.13
N ALA A 596 11.67 26.71 38.65
CA ALA A 596 12.56 26.61 39.81
C ALA A 596 13.73 25.64 39.53
N PRO A 597 14.88 25.81 40.21
CA PRO A 597 15.98 24.85 40.16
C PRO A 597 15.59 23.45 40.62
N LEU A 598 16.30 22.42 40.16
CA LEU A 598 16.15 21.05 40.63
C LEU A 598 16.56 20.94 42.11
N GLU A 599 15.72 20.29 42.92
CA GLU A 599 15.98 20.10 44.34
C GLU A 599 17.24 19.27 44.55
N GLY A 600 18.23 19.82 45.26
CA GLY A 600 19.54 19.18 45.46
C GLY A 600 20.30 18.87 44.16
N GLY A 601 19.96 19.52 43.04
CA GLY A 601 20.55 19.25 41.73
C GLY A 601 20.09 17.93 41.09
N LYS A 602 19.05 17.28 41.63
CA LYS A 602 18.57 15.96 41.20
C LYS A 602 17.19 16.04 40.58
N GLY A 603 16.90 15.17 39.61
CA GLY A 603 15.54 15.03 39.10
C GLY A 603 15.42 14.09 37.90
N VAL A 604 14.19 13.63 37.67
CA VAL A 604 13.80 12.93 36.45
C VAL A 604 13.17 13.92 35.50
N ILE A 605 13.82 14.16 34.37
CA ILE A 605 13.41 15.17 33.39
C ILE A 605 12.92 14.48 32.12
N GLU A 606 11.77 14.90 31.62
CA GLU A 606 11.27 14.53 30.30
C GLU A 606 11.05 15.79 29.48
N ALA A 607 11.74 15.91 28.35
CA ALA A 607 11.61 17.04 27.45
C ALA A 607 11.24 16.55 26.04
N SER A 608 10.17 17.10 25.46
CA SER A 608 9.62 16.60 24.21
C SER A 608 9.35 17.70 23.18
N LEU A 609 9.60 17.39 21.90
CA LEU A 609 9.11 18.10 20.72
C LEU A 609 8.13 17.19 19.99
N ALA A 610 6.86 17.57 19.89
CA ALA A 610 5.86 16.85 19.12
C ALA A 610 5.88 17.24 17.62
N ARG A 611 5.26 16.42 16.77
CA ARG A 611 5.20 16.64 15.31
C ARG A 611 4.45 17.88 14.87
N ASP A 612 3.55 18.39 15.71
CA ASP A 612 2.83 19.63 15.49
C ASP A 612 3.60 20.86 16.01
N GLY A 613 4.84 20.65 16.48
CA GLY A 613 5.71 21.67 17.06
C GLY A 613 5.49 21.92 18.55
N LYS A 614 4.62 21.19 19.25
CA LYS A 614 4.44 21.39 20.71
C LYS A 614 5.69 20.98 21.48
N LEU A 615 6.21 21.88 22.32
CA LEU A 615 7.27 21.59 23.29
C LEU A 615 6.66 21.34 24.68
N THR A 616 7.12 20.31 25.39
CA THR A 616 6.80 20.14 26.82
C THR A 616 8.03 19.74 27.62
N LEU A 617 8.08 20.21 28.86
CA LEU A 617 9.09 19.87 29.86
C LEU A 617 8.38 19.39 31.12
N ARG A 618 8.73 18.19 31.57
CA ARG A 618 8.25 17.60 32.82
C ARG A 618 9.40 17.31 33.76
N ILE A 619 9.16 17.53 35.04
CA ILE A 619 10.03 17.10 36.13
C ILE A 619 9.20 16.17 37.02
N ASP A 620 9.70 14.96 37.28
CA ASP A 620 9.03 13.93 38.09
C ASP A 620 7.58 13.69 37.63
N ARG A 621 7.40 13.60 36.30
CA ARG A 621 6.12 13.40 35.59
C ARG A 621 5.14 14.59 35.64
N LYS A 622 5.46 15.68 36.32
CA LYS A 622 4.65 16.90 36.32
C LYS A 622 5.12 17.84 35.20
N GLU A 623 4.20 18.28 34.34
CA GLU A 623 4.49 19.33 33.35
C GLU A 623 4.78 20.66 34.06
N VAL A 624 5.96 21.23 33.79
CA VAL A 624 6.46 22.46 34.44
C VAL A 624 6.63 23.60 33.44
N ALA A 625 6.75 23.31 32.15
CA ALA A 625 6.77 24.30 31.08
C ALA A 625 6.31 23.68 29.75
N ALA A 626 5.70 24.50 28.89
CA ALA A 626 5.30 24.13 27.53
C ALA A 626 5.28 25.37 26.63
N ASP A 627 5.52 25.17 25.33
CA ASP A 627 5.45 26.21 24.30
C ASP A 627 5.25 25.53 22.93
N LYS A 628 5.39 26.26 21.83
CA LYS A 628 5.27 25.75 20.46
C LYS A 628 6.37 26.29 19.56
N ALA A 629 7.22 25.40 19.04
CA ALA A 629 8.19 25.72 18.00
C ALA A 629 7.50 25.89 16.63
N ALA A 630 8.28 26.32 15.64
CA ALA A 630 7.80 26.49 14.26
C ALA A 630 7.23 25.20 13.63
N GLY A 631 7.60 24.03 14.18
CA GLY A 631 7.18 22.71 13.72
C GLY A 631 8.14 21.63 14.23
N PRO A 632 8.10 20.42 13.66
CA PRO A 632 9.15 19.44 13.89
C PRO A 632 10.44 19.89 13.18
N LEU A 633 11.57 19.21 13.42
CA LEU A 633 12.79 19.47 12.67
C LEU A 633 12.58 19.20 11.18
N ALA A 634 12.80 20.19 10.30
CA ALA A 634 12.59 20.04 8.86
C ALA A 634 13.63 19.13 8.17
N ALA A 635 14.81 18.97 8.78
CA ALA A 635 15.87 18.08 8.31
C ALA A 635 16.61 17.44 9.50
N ASN A 636 17.40 16.39 9.23
CA ASN A 636 18.27 15.82 10.26
C ASN A 636 19.35 16.84 10.64
N PRO A 637 19.74 16.91 11.93
CA PRO A 637 20.80 17.79 12.36
C PRO A 637 22.11 17.63 11.58
N GLY A 638 22.83 18.74 11.42
CA GLY A 638 24.10 18.81 10.69
C GLY A 638 25.31 18.32 11.49
N ASP A 639 25.20 18.34 12.82
CA ASP A 639 26.27 18.00 13.77
C ASP A 639 26.01 16.67 14.49
N SER A 640 26.98 16.24 15.31
CA SER A 640 26.88 15.02 16.12
C SER A 640 25.78 15.07 17.18
N LEU A 641 25.44 13.89 17.70
CA LEU A 641 24.68 13.77 18.94
C LEU A 641 25.66 13.58 20.09
N GLN A 642 25.58 14.43 21.11
CA GLN A 642 26.50 14.51 22.23
C GLN A 642 25.75 14.28 23.56
N ILE A 643 26.32 13.47 24.45
CA ILE A 643 25.78 13.19 25.79
C ILE A 643 26.79 13.63 26.85
N GLY A 644 26.32 14.41 27.81
CA GLY A 644 27.14 15.01 28.86
C GLY A 644 28.00 16.19 28.40
N SER A 645 27.79 16.66 27.16
CA SER A 645 28.49 17.81 26.61
C SER A 645 27.76 18.39 25.39
N ASP A 646 28.12 19.62 25.03
CA ASP A 646 27.98 20.19 23.69
C ASP A 646 29.25 20.98 23.37
N LEU A 647 30.01 20.55 22.35
CA LEU A 647 31.39 21.00 22.12
C LEU A 647 31.56 21.99 20.97
N VAL A 648 30.63 22.05 20.03
CA VAL A 648 30.87 22.70 18.72
C VAL A 648 29.94 23.88 18.47
N GLN A 649 28.64 23.64 18.43
CA GLN A 649 27.66 24.67 18.10
C GLN A 649 26.46 24.57 19.05
N PRO A 650 26.19 25.61 19.86
CA PRO A 650 25.13 25.54 20.85
C PRO A 650 23.76 25.44 20.18
N VAL A 651 23.04 24.36 20.48
CA VAL A 651 21.61 24.28 20.18
C VAL A 651 20.83 25.21 21.09
N GLY A 652 21.11 25.18 22.39
CA GLY A 652 20.41 25.96 23.41
C GLY A 652 21.04 27.31 23.74
N GLU A 653 20.51 27.95 24.77
CA GLU A 653 20.99 29.24 25.29
C GLU A 653 22.12 29.03 26.31
N TYR A 654 23.27 28.60 25.81
CA TYR A 654 24.51 28.41 26.56
C TYR A 654 25.73 28.58 25.64
N GLU A 655 26.92 28.74 26.23
CA GLU A 655 28.19 28.75 25.51
C GLU A 655 28.78 27.35 25.41
N VAL A 656 29.47 27.06 24.30
CA VAL A 656 30.22 25.81 24.08
C VAL A 656 31.73 26.04 24.25
N PRO A 657 32.50 25.08 24.78
CA PRO A 657 32.05 23.77 25.22
C PRO A 657 31.27 23.85 26.54
N ASN A 658 30.09 23.23 26.59
CA ASN A 658 29.28 23.13 27.79
C ASN A 658 29.31 21.69 28.30
N ARG A 659 29.99 21.44 29.42
CA ARG A 659 30.17 20.07 29.95
C ARG A 659 29.29 19.85 31.17
N PHE A 660 28.65 18.68 31.23
CA PHE A 660 27.89 18.26 32.40
C PHE A 660 28.83 17.71 33.46
N ARG A 661 28.61 18.12 34.71
CA ARG A 661 29.30 17.57 35.89
C ARG A 661 28.28 16.94 36.83
N GLY A 662 28.48 15.66 37.14
CA GLY A 662 27.59 14.86 37.97
C GLY A 662 27.33 13.48 37.36
N THR A 663 26.15 12.93 37.63
CA THR A 663 25.77 11.59 37.16
C THR A 663 24.53 11.60 36.29
N ILE A 664 24.53 10.74 35.27
CA ILE A 664 23.34 10.36 34.50
C ILE A 664 23.06 8.90 34.84
N GLY A 665 22.00 8.66 35.61
CA GLY A 665 21.59 7.32 36.02
C GLY A 665 20.96 6.56 34.86
N LYS A 666 20.03 7.20 34.17
CA LYS A 666 19.36 6.65 32.98
C LYS A 666 19.07 7.76 31.98
N LEU A 667 19.20 7.47 30.69
CA LEU A 667 18.87 8.37 29.59
C LEU A 667 18.21 7.56 28.48
N GLU A 668 17.10 8.08 27.97
CA GLU A 668 16.38 7.53 26.81
C GLU A 668 16.10 8.66 25.81
N LEU A 669 16.52 8.44 24.56
CA LEU A 669 16.07 9.23 23.43
C LEU A 669 14.98 8.46 22.69
N ARG A 670 13.76 8.98 22.72
CA ARG A 670 12.59 8.44 22.03
C ARG A 670 12.29 9.27 20.78
N ILE A 671 11.99 8.60 19.67
CA ILE A 671 11.72 9.26 18.39
C ILE A 671 10.48 8.64 17.76
N ASP A 672 9.45 9.42 17.46
CA ASP A 672 8.10 8.95 17.06
C ASP A 672 7.87 8.74 15.57
#